data_AF-V7I3K9-F1
#
_entry.id   AF-V7I3K9-F1
#
_cell.length_a   1.000
_cell.length_b   1.000
_cell.length_c   1.000
_cell.angle_alpha   90.00
_cell.angle_beta   90.00
_cell.angle_gamma   90.00
#
_symmetry.space_group_name_H-M   'P 1'
#
loop_
_entity.id
_entity.type
_entity.pdbx_description
1 polymer ?
#
loop_
_entity_poly.entity_id
_entity_poly.type
_entity_poly.pdbx_seq_one_letter_code
_entity_poly.pdbx_strand_id
1 'polypeptide(L)'
;MTFSRQYLVDLAGSAAVYDRASIYSRDRRVTALNVSGTQVRSTVKGTKLYSTYIEMGQDGAVEDYYCSCPAYESTGEACKHVLATLMSLERVDLGRQVNIFRQGKSQVQSGRSARALIEGISTASLDVTPEELDIEVFLEEEDGFDTTTSLRIRSGKEKLHFEKSMDEFLDSWSEGLIRTDKPYDELFDYLYSIHQALSVPADQYLKSRTVVRGDRFLLSPQMMKKVLRILVGKTIHYTSPFAGGMTGVRKEPVVITEVSPKISYSISEKAGTLSLRVKLDKGCHFLDETAAVFHEPGILGIVPDRELATIRTVNATILQKEDGGFIPIPQDLRDKFLSGVLPELGRTGQVVLDGALQDKIITEELRPEVYLDIHEDSITAKLKFRYGDYTVRENSDTLVRDNLGNEILMKETGIVIVRDIPREEGIMSVFEDCEFRLFMDHMYLDGDEEIWDFLTKGLPLLKERAEVYYSDDFRKITAKGASSPGISLSSKDGTSYLEFSFDLPDGLSSNELLSILGSSKDGKKYHRLRDGSFIDTLDSNLKALSEVVTNLGLKDKDLKDGSISVPVNRALYLEEALKDTGISFSKDAHVSEMIARIRDPRSFDFRIPSNYKSILRDYQKTGVKWMKALESSGLCGILADDMGLGKTLQVITLIDSGDKSRPSLVVAPTSLVYNWKAEIEKFGPTLSVLVVDGPRKTRETLVTLTGDYDIVLTSYPLVRKDQDLYSDIDFNYCILDEAQHIKNPVTSAAKSVKSIKSRYRLAMTGTPVENTLTELWSIFDFLMPGYLGSHRRFLERYEKPITSDGDKDALKNLVSHVKPFILRRLKKDVLKELPDKIETRLLLDMDEAQKKVYVAKLSEAKKEITGETRHSHIKILSLLTRLRQTCNHPALVIDGYKGRSAKLDALMELVDESTKGGHKVLVFSQFTSMLSIIRRELEANGHPCLYLDGGVDSRARIDLVNSFQNGERNIFLISLKAGGTGLNLTEADVVVHFDPWWNPAVEDQATDRAYRIGQKNKVQVYKFITAGTIEEKIVSLQERKKDMVDSVIKPGETMLGKLTEKEIEGLFS
;
A
#
# COMPACT_ATOMS: atom_id res chain seq x y z
N MET A 1 28.46 -18.18 25.02
CA MET A 1 28.09 -17.94 23.62
C MET A 1 26.71 -17.30 23.62
N THR A 2 26.45 -16.33 22.76
CA THR A 2 25.14 -15.68 22.63
C THR A 2 24.73 -15.77 21.17
N PHE A 3 23.58 -16.41 20.88
CA PHE A 3 23.10 -16.57 19.51
C PHE A 3 22.25 -15.35 19.12
N SER A 4 22.45 -14.81 17.92
CA SER A 4 21.61 -13.68 17.47
C SER A 4 20.19 -14.18 17.16
N ARG A 5 19.19 -13.31 17.37
CA ARG A 5 17.79 -13.61 17.00
C ARG A 5 17.69 -14.00 15.53
N GLN A 6 18.38 -13.28 14.65
CA GLN A 6 18.36 -13.56 13.22
C GLN A 6 18.89 -14.96 12.91
N TYR A 7 20.03 -15.34 13.50
CA TYR A 7 20.62 -16.67 13.33
C TYR A 7 19.67 -17.80 13.76
N LEU A 8 18.98 -17.64 14.89
CA LEU A 8 18.03 -18.63 15.38
C LEU A 8 16.76 -18.69 14.53
N VAL A 9 16.29 -17.56 13.98
CA VAL A 9 15.16 -17.52 13.05
C VAL A 9 15.52 -18.22 11.72
N ASP A 10 16.72 -17.97 11.20
CA ASP A 10 17.22 -18.58 9.96
C ASP A 10 17.39 -20.10 10.13
N LEU A 11 17.86 -20.55 11.31
CA LEU A 11 17.99 -21.97 11.64
C LEU A 11 16.63 -22.69 11.69
N ALA A 12 15.56 -21.99 12.10
CA ALA A 12 14.21 -22.54 12.24
C ALA A 12 13.30 -22.33 11.01
N GLY A 13 13.76 -21.58 10.00
CA GLY A 13 12.96 -21.22 8.82
C GLY A 13 11.72 -20.36 9.12
N SER A 14 11.46 -19.97 10.37
CA SER A 14 10.21 -19.31 10.78
C SER A 14 10.33 -18.50 12.06
N ALA A 15 9.91 -17.22 11.99
CA ALA A 15 9.83 -16.34 13.16
C ALA A 15 8.82 -16.85 14.22
N ALA A 16 7.75 -17.53 13.80
CA ALA A 16 6.77 -18.12 14.72
C ALA A 16 7.34 -19.31 15.51
N VAL A 17 8.31 -20.05 14.95
CA VAL A 17 9.00 -21.12 15.67
C VAL A 17 9.97 -20.54 16.70
N TYR A 18 10.65 -19.44 16.36
CA TYR A 18 11.52 -18.70 17.27
C TYR A 18 10.77 -18.12 18.49
N ASP A 19 9.62 -17.47 18.26
CA ASP A 19 8.85 -16.87 19.36
C ASP A 19 8.33 -17.95 20.33
N ARG A 20 7.89 -19.10 19.80
CA ARG A 20 7.50 -20.28 20.59
C ARG A 20 8.67 -20.89 21.37
N ALA A 21 9.85 -21.01 20.77
CA ALA A 21 11.06 -21.47 21.45
C ALA A 21 11.46 -20.56 22.61
N SER A 22 11.26 -19.25 22.44
CA SER A 22 11.52 -18.23 23.46
C SER A 22 10.60 -18.41 24.68
N ILE A 23 9.33 -18.77 24.48
CA ILE A 23 8.39 -19.12 25.56
C ILE A 23 8.87 -20.37 26.31
N TYR A 24 9.25 -21.44 25.59
CA TYR A 24 9.72 -22.68 26.21
C TYR A 24 11.02 -22.50 27.03
N SER A 25 11.95 -21.69 26.53
CA SER A 25 13.15 -21.28 27.28
C SER A 25 12.79 -20.43 28.50
N ARG A 26 11.87 -19.46 28.37
CA ARG A 26 11.41 -18.61 29.48
C ARG A 26 10.73 -19.41 30.58
N ASP A 27 9.88 -20.36 30.22
CA ASP A 27 9.11 -21.23 31.12
C ASP A 27 9.96 -22.35 31.76
N ARG A 28 11.27 -22.39 31.50
CA ARG A 28 12.21 -23.41 32.00
C ARG A 28 11.78 -24.84 31.67
N ARG A 29 11.26 -25.04 30.46
CA ARG A 29 10.84 -26.36 29.98
C ARG A 29 12.00 -27.26 29.59
N VAL A 30 13.22 -26.72 29.44
CA VAL A 30 14.45 -27.50 29.25
C VAL A 30 14.98 -27.95 30.62
N THR A 31 14.93 -29.24 30.91
CA THR A 31 15.13 -29.76 32.27
C THR A 31 16.44 -30.54 32.48
N ALA A 32 16.99 -31.16 31.45
CA ALA A 32 18.17 -32.05 31.56
C ALA A 32 19.30 -31.65 30.61
N LEU A 33 19.70 -30.38 30.63
CA LEU A 33 20.75 -29.83 29.76
C LEU A 33 22.14 -30.30 30.22
N ASN A 34 22.88 -31.00 29.35
CA ASN A 34 24.22 -31.49 29.58
C ASN A 34 25.13 -31.10 28.40
N VAL A 35 26.30 -30.55 28.69
CA VAL A 35 27.29 -30.09 27.70
C VAL A 35 28.58 -30.88 27.88
N SER A 36 29.00 -31.59 26.84
CA SER A 36 30.22 -32.41 26.83
C SER A 36 31.02 -32.15 25.56
N GLY A 37 32.08 -31.34 25.66
CA GLY A 37 32.87 -30.93 24.50
C GLY A 37 32.05 -30.06 23.54
N THR A 38 31.94 -30.51 22.29
CA THR A 38 31.11 -29.90 21.23
C THR A 38 29.65 -30.35 21.26
N GLN A 39 29.29 -31.31 22.13
CA GLN A 39 27.94 -31.90 22.17
C GLN A 39 27.08 -31.31 23.28
N VAL A 40 25.84 -30.95 22.93
CA VAL A 40 24.80 -30.51 23.85
C VAL A 40 23.62 -31.47 23.77
N ARG A 41 23.24 -32.05 24.91
CA ARG A 41 22.06 -32.90 25.04
C ARG A 41 21.08 -32.28 26.00
N SER A 42 19.79 -32.37 25.71
CA SER A 42 18.77 -31.90 26.64
C SER A 42 17.49 -32.71 26.59
N THR A 43 16.66 -32.54 27.61
CA THR A 43 15.27 -32.98 27.60
C THR A 43 14.37 -31.75 27.75
N VAL A 44 13.40 -31.61 26.85
CA VAL A 44 12.46 -30.50 26.80
C VAL A 44 11.04 -30.99 27.08
N LYS A 45 10.37 -30.35 28.03
CA LYS A 45 9.01 -30.68 28.49
C LYS A 45 7.96 -30.02 27.59
N GLY A 46 7.26 -30.82 26.80
CA GLY A 46 6.06 -30.43 26.03
C GLY A 46 4.85 -31.25 26.48
N THR A 47 4.07 -31.78 25.53
CA THR A 47 3.02 -32.78 25.78
C THR A 47 3.60 -34.13 26.23
N LYS A 48 4.79 -34.48 25.72
CA LYS A 48 5.70 -35.52 26.26
C LYS A 48 7.11 -34.95 26.52
N LEU A 49 8.03 -35.79 27.00
CA LEU A 49 9.44 -35.43 27.13
C LEU A 49 10.14 -35.65 25.78
N TYR A 50 10.77 -34.61 25.25
CA TYR A 50 11.50 -34.68 23.99
C TYR A 50 12.99 -34.58 24.22
N SER A 51 13.78 -35.48 23.62
CA SER A 51 15.23 -35.39 23.66
C SER A 51 15.75 -34.54 22.52
N THR A 52 16.72 -33.68 22.82
CA THR A 52 17.44 -32.88 21.82
C THR A 52 18.92 -33.18 21.86
N TYR A 53 19.55 -33.15 20.70
CA TYR A 53 20.99 -33.26 20.52
C TYR A 53 21.46 -32.13 19.60
N ILE A 54 22.59 -31.51 19.91
CA ILE A 54 23.19 -30.44 19.12
C ILE A 54 24.72 -30.63 19.13
N GLU A 55 25.34 -30.62 17.96
CA GLU A 55 26.79 -30.60 17.77
C GLU A 55 27.22 -29.16 17.40
N MET A 56 28.22 -28.64 18.10
CA MET A 56 28.77 -27.30 17.93
C MET A 56 30.14 -27.36 17.28
N GLY A 57 30.36 -26.57 16.24
CA GLY A 57 31.68 -26.38 15.63
C GLY A 57 32.66 -25.63 16.53
N GLN A 58 33.95 -25.69 16.20
CA GLN A 58 35.01 -25.00 16.95
C GLN A 58 34.92 -23.47 16.88
N ASP A 59 34.15 -22.93 15.93
CA ASP A 59 33.80 -21.53 15.76
C ASP A 59 32.54 -21.10 16.54
N GLY A 60 31.83 -22.06 17.15
CA GLY A 60 30.59 -21.84 17.90
C GLY A 60 29.31 -21.89 17.07
N ALA A 61 29.37 -22.28 15.80
CA ALA A 61 28.19 -22.52 14.96
C ALA A 61 27.58 -23.90 15.24
N VAL A 62 26.28 -24.07 14.96
CA VAL A 62 25.61 -25.37 15.01
C VAL A 62 25.97 -26.17 13.74
N GLU A 63 26.67 -27.29 13.91
CA GLU A 63 27.07 -28.19 12.81
C GLU A 63 26.05 -29.30 12.57
N ASP A 64 25.40 -29.79 13.63
CA ASP A 64 24.36 -30.82 13.55
C ASP A 64 23.35 -30.67 14.68
N TYR A 65 22.12 -31.13 14.47
CA TYR A 65 21.09 -31.16 15.50
C TYR A 65 20.01 -32.21 15.23
N TYR A 66 19.45 -32.74 16.32
CA TYR A 66 18.36 -33.71 16.29
C TYR A 66 17.34 -33.42 17.40
N CYS A 67 16.07 -33.68 17.12
CA CYS A 67 15.02 -33.68 18.13
C CYS A 67 14.03 -34.83 17.91
N SER A 68 13.64 -35.49 18.99
CA SER A 68 12.64 -36.58 18.96
C SER A 68 11.19 -36.10 18.84
N CYS A 69 10.95 -34.93 18.25
CA CYS A 69 9.61 -34.35 18.15
C CYS A 69 9.04 -34.48 16.72
N PRO A 70 7.71 -34.69 16.57
CA PRO A 70 7.10 -34.91 15.26
C PRO A 70 7.37 -33.81 14.24
N ALA A 71 7.44 -32.55 14.69
CA ALA A 71 7.76 -31.42 13.81
C ALA A 71 9.13 -31.57 13.14
N TYR A 72 10.16 -31.93 13.91
CA TYR A 72 11.51 -32.20 13.37
C TYR A 72 11.52 -33.46 12.49
N GLU A 73 10.79 -34.52 12.89
CA GLU A 73 10.69 -35.74 12.07
C GLU A 73 9.98 -35.49 10.71
N SER A 74 9.07 -34.52 10.66
CA SER A 74 8.35 -34.17 9.44
C SER A 74 9.09 -33.23 8.50
N THR A 75 9.90 -32.28 9.02
CA THR A 75 10.54 -31.24 8.20
C THR A 75 12.06 -31.33 8.16
N GLY A 76 12.70 -31.98 9.14
CA GLY A 76 14.15 -31.97 9.33
C GLY A 76 14.73 -30.63 9.79
N GLU A 77 13.90 -29.60 9.95
CA GLU A 77 14.31 -28.24 10.33
C GLU A 77 14.36 -28.06 11.85
N ALA A 78 15.10 -27.05 12.32
CA ALA A 78 15.26 -26.81 13.75
C ALA A 78 13.93 -26.41 14.40
N CYS A 79 13.37 -27.34 15.19
CA CYS A 79 12.10 -27.15 15.86
C CYS A 79 12.23 -26.26 17.11
N LYS A 80 11.08 -25.87 17.69
CA LYS A 80 11.00 -25.06 18.91
C LYS A 80 11.81 -25.62 20.09
N HIS A 81 11.98 -26.95 20.17
CA HIS A 81 12.76 -27.61 21.24
C HIS A 81 14.27 -27.49 21.05
N VAL A 82 14.77 -27.58 19.80
CA VAL A 82 16.19 -27.37 19.47
C VAL A 82 16.58 -25.92 19.79
N LEU A 83 15.77 -24.96 19.36
CA LEU A 83 15.99 -23.55 19.65
C LEU A 83 15.91 -23.23 21.15
N ALA A 84 14.92 -23.79 21.87
CA ALA A 84 14.82 -23.60 23.32
C ALA A 84 16.05 -24.14 24.07
N THR A 85 16.66 -25.21 23.57
CA THR A 85 17.91 -25.78 24.08
C THR A 85 19.09 -24.84 23.85
N LEU A 86 19.24 -24.29 22.63
CA LEU A 86 20.25 -23.28 22.28
C LEU A 86 20.11 -22.02 23.15
N MET A 87 18.90 -21.51 23.33
CA MET A 87 18.61 -20.36 24.17
C MET A 87 18.88 -20.62 25.66
N SER A 88 18.79 -21.89 26.10
CA SER A 88 19.05 -22.28 27.49
C SER A 88 20.54 -22.44 27.80
N LEU A 89 21.39 -22.65 26.78
CA LEU A 89 22.86 -22.69 26.93
C LEU A 89 23.44 -21.37 27.42
N GLU A 90 22.81 -20.24 27.08
CA GLU A 90 23.23 -18.91 27.52
C GLU A 90 23.16 -18.73 29.04
N ARG A 91 22.44 -19.63 29.74
CA ARG A 91 22.21 -19.57 31.19
C ARG A 91 23.11 -20.52 31.99
N VAL A 92 23.97 -21.30 31.33
CA VAL A 92 24.92 -22.21 31.99
C VAL A 92 26.23 -21.46 32.25
N ASP A 93 26.57 -21.28 33.53
CA ASP A 93 27.79 -20.61 33.97
C ASP A 93 29.01 -21.52 33.73
N LEU A 94 29.66 -21.40 32.56
CA LEU A 94 30.88 -22.11 32.18
C LEU A 94 32.10 -21.56 32.95
N GLY A 95 32.14 -21.82 34.26
CA GLY A 95 33.29 -21.58 35.12
C GLY A 95 34.31 -22.73 35.04
N ARG A 96 35.50 -22.43 34.49
CA ARG A 96 36.76 -23.22 34.48
C ARG A 96 36.84 -24.44 33.54
N GLN A 97 37.37 -24.21 32.33
CA GLN A 97 38.70 -24.70 31.90
C GLN A 97 39.23 -23.79 30.77
N VAL A 98 40.55 -23.58 30.76
CA VAL A 98 41.23 -22.34 30.33
C VAL A 98 42.03 -22.52 29.03
N ASN A 99 41.93 -21.51 28.16
CA ASN A 99 42.89 -20.95 27.18
C ASN A 99 43.93 -21.83 26.50
N ILE A 100 44.03 -21.73 25.16
CA ILE A 100 45.31 -21.42 24.49
C ILE A 100 45.08 -20.51 23.24
N PHE A 101 45.93 -19.48 23.12
CA PHE A 101 46.23 -18.59 21.97
C PHE A 101 45.37 -17.34 21.68
N ARG A 102 45.78 -16.25 22.34
CA ARG A 102 45.90 -14.90 21.73
C ARG A 102 47.35 -14.71 21.25
N GLN A 103 47.54 -14.15 20.04
CA GLN A 103 48.36 -12.95 19.73
C GLN A 103 48.82 -12.95 18.26
N GLY A 104 48.75 -11.77 17.62
CA GLY A 104 49.42 -11.48 16.36
C GLY A 104 48.90 -10.21 15.67
N LYS A 105 49.46 -9.04 16.02
CA LYS A 105 49.26 -7.76 15.32
C LYS A 105 50.30 -7.59 14.20
N SER A 106 49.82 -7.01 13.08
CA SER A 106 50.49 -6.19 12.05
C SER A 106 51.64 -6.78 11.21
N GLN A 107 51.51 -6.70 9.88
CA GLN A 107 52.22 -5.69 9.06
C GLN A 107 51.69 -5.65 7.62
N VAL A 108 51.59 -4.43 7.10
CA VAL A 108 51.31 -4.09 5.70
C VAL A 108 52.61 -4.19 4.90
N GLN A 109 52.62 -4.84 3.72
CA GLN A 109 53.28 -4.30 2.53
C GLN A 109 52.93 -5.03 1.22
N SER A 110 52.29 -4.26 0.33
CA SER A 110 52.58 -4.11 -1.10
C SER A 110 52.93 -5.33 -1.95
N GLY A 111 52.05 -5.62 -2.91
CA GLY A 111 52.45 -6.24 -4.18
C GLY A 111 51.40 -7.14 -4.79
N ARG A 112 50.26 -6.60 -5.25
CA ARG A 112 49.40 -7.26 -6.27
C ARG A 112 48.37 -6.36 -6.97
N SER A 113 48.51 -5.03 -6.89
CA SER A 113 47.66 -4.06 -7.60
C SER A 113 48.05 -3.82 -9.08
N ALA A 114 48.60 -4.81 -9.76
CA ALA A 114 49.02 -4.68 -11.17
C ALA A 114 48.48 -5.77 -12.12
N ARG A 115 47.76 -6.80 -11.61
CA ARG A 115 47.10 -7.82 -12.45
C ARG A 115 45.61 -7.53 -12.66
N ALA A 116 44.89 -7.19 -11.59
CA ALA A 116 43.47 -6.85 -11.66
C ALA A 116 43.15 -5.59 -12.49
N LEU A 117 44.13 -4.69 -12.65
CA LEU A 117 43.96 -3.46 -13.44
C LEU A 117 44.24 -3.66 -14.94
N ILE A 118 44.91 -4.76 -15.32
CA ILE A 118 45.23 -5.11 -16.71
C ILE A 118 44.13 -6.01 -17.29
N GLU A 119 43.53 -6.89 -16.49
CA GLU A 119 42.39 -7.72 -16.94
C GLU A 119 41.07 -6.95 -17.00
N GLY A 120 40.86 -5.95 -16.12
CA GLY A 120 39.61 -5.18 -16.06
C GLY A 120 39.40 -4.13 -17.16
N ILE A 121 40.37 -3.91 -18.06
CA ILE A 121 40.30 -2.87 -19.11
C ILE A 121 40.27 -3.45 -20.54
N SER A 122 40.34 -4.78 -20.70
CA SER A 122 40.23 -5.41 -22.02
C SER A 122 39.29 -6.60 -22.01
N THR A 123 37.99 -6.35 -22.09
CA THR A 123 37.08 -7.19 -22.87
C THR A 123 35.84 -6.38 -23.21
N ALA A 124 35.77 -6.00 -24.48
CA ALA A 124 34.57 -5.50 -25.10
C ALA A 124 33.48 -6.58 -25.01
N SER A 125 32.24 -6.13 -24.82
CA SER A 125 31.01 -6.87 -25.07
C SER A 125 31.11 -7.71 -26.34
N LEU A 126 31.28 -9.02 -26.18
CA LEU A 126 31.02 -10.02 -27.19
C LEU A 126 29.70 -10.67 -26.82
N ASP A 127 28.70 -10.57 -27.70
CA ASP A 127 27.52 -11.43 -27.67
C ASP A 127 27.99 -12.87 -27.86
N VAL A 128 28.31 -13.57 -26.77
CA VAL A 128 28.58 -15.00 -26.79
C VAL A 128 27.23 -15.70 -26.69
N THR A 129 26.77 -16.27 -27.80
CA THR A 129 25.68 -17.23 -27.77
C THR A 129 26.18 -18.50 -27.06
N PRO A 130 25.54 -18.95 -25.97
CA PRO A 130 26.00 -20.12 -25.22
C PRO A 130 26.03 -21.37 -26.11
N GLU A 131 27.05 -22.20 -25.97
CA GLU A 131 27.14 -23.47 -26.67
C GLU A 131 26.32 -24.55 -25.94
N GLU A 132 25.37 -25.18 -26.65
CA GLU A 132 24.54 -26.27 -26.11
C GLU A 132 25.28 -27.61 -26.26
N LEU A 133 25.52 -28.30 -25.14
CA LEU A 133 26.31 -29.53 -25.05
C LEU A 133 25.46 -30.74 -24.63
N ASP A 134 25.65 -31.90 -25.28
CA ASP A 134 25.14 -33.18 -24.78
C ASP A 134 26.05 -33.69 -23.65
N ILE A 135 25.45 -34.28 -22.60
CA ILE A 135 26.15 -34.68 -21.37
C ILE A 135 25.93 -36.17 -21.05
N GLU A 136 27.03 -36.89 -20.80
CA GLU A 136 27.03 -38.22 -20.16
C GLU A 136 27.73 -38.17 -18.79
N VAL A 137 27.05 -38.64 -17.74
CA VAL A 137 27.58 -38.70 -16.37
C VAL A 137 28.09 -40.11 -16.04
N PHE A 138 29.27 -40.17 -15.45
CA PHE A 138 29.94 -41.39 -14.99
C PHE A 138 30.19 -41.31 -13.48
N LEU A 139 29.78 -42.34 -12.75
CA LEU A 139 30.10 -42.54 -11.34
C LEU A 139 31.06 -43.72 -11.21
N GLU A 140 32.24 -43.48 -10.63
CA GLU A 140 33.31 -44.47 -10.47
C GLU A 140 33.69 -44.57 -8.98
N GLU A 141 33.61 -45.78 -8.41
CA GLU A 141 34.15 -46.10 -7.08
C GLU A 141 35.64 -46.49 -7.20
N GLU A 142 36.50 -45.95 -6.33
CA GLU A 142 37.93 -46.31 -6.25
C GLU A 142 38.18 -47.30 -5.08
N ASP A 143 39.08 -48.27 -5.30
CA ASP A 143 39.50 -49.22 -4.27
C ASP A 143 40.39 -48.55 -3.20
N GLY A 144 39.90 -48.47 -1.96
CA GLY A 144 40.63 -47.96 -0.79
C GLY A 144 39.81 -47.99 0.51
N PHE A 145 40.47 -47.85 1.67
CA PHE A 145 39.85 -47.89 3.00
C PHE A 145 38.90 -46.71 3.32
N ASP A 146 38.92 -45.66 2.48
CA ASP A 146 37.91 -44.59 2.42
C ASP A 146 37.33 -44.62 1.01
N THR A 147 36.19 -45.28 0.81
CA THR A 147 35.50 -45.31 -0.50
C THR A 147 35.00 -43.91 -0.85
N THR A 148 35.72 -43.20 -1.72
CA THR A 148 35.25 -41.95 -2.32
C THR A 148 34.72 -42.22 -3.71
N THR A 149 33.41 -42.05 -3.91
CA THR A 149 32.81 -42.07 -5.25
C THR A 149 33.23 -40.80 -5.99
N SER A 150 33.63 -40.95 -7.26
CA SER A 150 34.00 -39.83 -8.11
C SER A 150 33.01 -39.66 -9.27
N LEU A 151 32.67 -38.42 -9.58
CA LEU A 151 31.84 -38.03 -10.72
C LEU A 151 32.73 -37.51 -11.85
N ARG A 152 32.51 -38.03 -13.05
CA ARG A 152 33.15 -37.59 -14.30
C ARG A 152 32.09 -37.32 -15.34
N ILE A 153 32.39 -36.40 -16.25
CA ILE A 153 31.47 -35.96 -17.30
C ILE A 153 32.13 -36.14 -18.66
N ARG A 154 31.33 -36.54 -19.65
CA ARG A 154 31.66 -36.33 -21.06
C ARG A 154 30.70 -35.32 -21.66
N SER A 155 31.26 -34.34 -22.38
CA SER A 155 30.50 -33.29 -23.07
C SER A 155 30.87 -33.21 -24.55
N GLY A 156 29.96 -32.71 -25.38
CA GLY A 156 30.22 -32.39 -26.79
C GLY A 156 28.95 -32.43 -27.65
N LYS A 157 28.97 -31.78 -28.81
CA LYS A 157 27.78 -31.59 -29.67
C LYS A 157 27.54 -32.69 -30.72
N GLU A 158 28.61 -33.27 -31.25
CA GLU A 158 28.55 -34.39 -32.22
C GLU A 158 29.34 -35.63 -31.74
N LYS A 159 30.30 -35.42 -30.84
CA LYS A 159 31.14 -36.48 -30.28
C LYS A 159 31.51 -36.14 -28.84
N LEU A 160 31.15 -37.02 -27.92
CA LEU A 160 31.37 -36.82 -26.49
C LEU A 160 32.82 -37.10 -26.10
N HIS A 161 33.44 -36.19 -25.36
CA HIS A 161 34.81 -36.33 -24.84
C HIS A 161 34.80 -36.14 -23.33
N PHE A 162 35.67 -36.87 -22.60
CA PHE A 162 35.84 -36.60 -21.18
C PHE A 162 36.40 -35.20 -20.99
N GLU A 163 35.83 -34.46 -20.06
CA GLU A 163 36.35 -33.15 -19.67
C GLU A 163 37.78 -33.28 -19.16
N LYS A 164 38.63 -32.30 -19.51
CA LYS A 164 40.04 -32.31 -19.11
C LYS A 164 40.25 -31.72 -17.72
N SER A 165 39.38 -30.78 -17.34
CA SER A 165 39.40 -30.07 -16.08
C SER A 165 37.97 -29.79 -15.66
N MET A 166 37.56 -30.35 -14.53
CA MET A 166 36.24 -30.10 -13.96
C MET A 166 36.12 -28.66 -13.43
N ASP A 167 37.22 -28.06 -12.98
CA ASP A 167 37.26 -26.66 -12.54
C ASP A 167 36.94 -25.70 -13.70
N GLU A 168 37.62 -25.87 -14.85
CA GLU A 168 37.41 -25.04 -16.04
C GLU A 168 35.99 -25.21 -16.61
N PHE A 169 35.44 -26.42 -16.53
CA PHE A 169 34.08 -26.72 -16.94
C PHE A 169 33.04 -25.99 -16.07
N LEU A 170 33.17 -26.06 -14.75
CA LEU A 170 32.26 -25.41 -13.81
C LEU A 170 32.36 -23.87 -13.85
N ASP A 171 33.55 -23.32 -14.06
CA ASP A 171 33.72 -21.87 -14.24
C ASP A 171 33.05 -21.40 -15.55
N SER A 172 33.26 -22.13 -16.67
CA SER A 172 32.62 -21.85 -17.96
C SER A 172 31.09 -21.95 -17.89
N TRP A 173 30.56 -22.87 -17.09
CA TRP A 173 29.14 -22.98 -16.77
C TRP A 173 28.62 -21.71 -16.08
N SER A 174 29.33 -21.24 -15.05
CA SER A 174 28.93 -20.06 -14.25
C SER A 174 28.96 -18.75 -15.04
N GLU A 175 29.89 -18.63 -15.99
CA GLU A 175 30.00 -17.47 -16.89
C GLU A 175 28.96 -17.50 -18.02
N GLY A 176 28.15 -18.56 -18.11
CA GLY A 176 27.09 -18.72 -19.10
C GLY A 176 27.61 -19.01 -20.51
N LEU A 177 28.87 -19.45 -20.64
CA LEU A 177 29.52 -19.76 -21.92
C LEU A 177 29.03 -21.10 -22.50
N ILE A 178 28.66 -22.04 -21.64
CA ILE A 178 28.10 -23.34 -21.98
C ILE A 178 26.71 -23.51 -21.37
N ARG A 179 25.83 -24.25 -22.05
CA ARG A 179 24.51 -24.64 -21.55
C ARG A 179 24.26 -26.11 -21.84
N THR A 180 23.47 -26.73 -20.98
CA THR A 180 23.09 -28.14 -21.06
C THR A 180 21.58 -28.25 -21.23
N ASP A 181 21.09 -29.46 -21.47
CA ASP A 181 19.67 -29.72 -21.32
C ASP A 181 19.25 -29.48 -19.85
N LYS A 182 18.12 -28.77 -19.68
CA LYS A 182 17.52 -28.38 -18.38
C LYS A 182 17.70 -29.36 -17.19
N PRO A 183 17.60 -30.70 -17.35
CA PRO A 183 17.78 -31.62 -16.22
C PRO A 183 19.19 -31.68 -15.60
N TYR A 184 20.25 -31.24 -16.28
CA TYR A 184 21.61 -31.23 -15.69
C TYR A 184 22.05 -29.85 -15.18
N ASP A 185 21.31 -28.78 -15.50
CA ASP A 185 21.58 -27.43 -15.00
C ASP A 185 21.60 -27.41 -13.46
N GLU A 186 20.63 -28.08 -12.83
CA GLU A 186 20.52 -28.18 -11.37
C GLU A 186 21.69 -28.97 -10.76
N LEU A 187 22.22 -29.97 -11.48
CA LEU A 187 23.41 -30.71 -11.06
C LEU A 187 24.64 -29.79 -11.07
N PHE A 188 24.84 -29.02 -12.14
CA PHE A 188 26.01 -28.16 -12.28
C PHE A 188 25.96 -26.93 -11.38
N ASP A 189 24.78 -26.35 -11.16
CA ASP A 189 24.57 -25.30 -10.15
C ASP A 189 24.92 -25.81 -8.75
N TYR A 190 24.50 -27.03 -8.41
CA TYR A 190 24.85 -27.66 -7.15
C TYR A 190 26.36 -27.92 -7.03
N LEU A 191 27.01 -28.50 -8.05
CA LEU A 191 28.46 -28.75 -8.05
C LEU A 191 29.28 -27.45 -8.00
N TYR A 192 28.86 -26.41 -8.72
CA TYR A 192 29.50 -25.08 -8.69
C TYR A 192 29.37 -24.41 -7.32
N SER A 193 28.21 -24.50 -6.67
CA SER A 193 28.03 -23.94 -5.31
C SER A 193 29.01 -24.53 -4.30
N ILE A 194 29.29 -25.83 -4.42
CA ILE A 194 30.27 -26.53 -3.59
C ILE A 194 31.70 -26.12 -3.96
N HIS A 195 31.99 -26.03 -5.26
CA HIS A 195 33.28 -25.55 -5.76
C HIS A 195 33.59 -24.17 -5.17
N GLN A 196 32.69 -23.18 -5.33
CA GLN A 196 32.86 -21.82 -4.83
C GLN A 196 33.05 -21.74 -3.31
N ALA A 197 32.28 -22.53 -2.55
CA ALA A 197 32.39 -22.57 -1.08
C ALA A 197 33.79 -23.03 -0.60
N LEU A 198 34.52 -23.78 -1.43
CA LEU A 198 35.83 -24.34 -1.12
C LEU A 198 37.00 -23.59 -1.78
N SER A 199 36.73 -22.64 -2.69
CA SER A 199 37.74 -21.84 -3.41
C SER A 199 38.27 -20.61 -2.64
N VAL A 200 37.85 -20.38 -1.39
CA VAL A 200 38.37 -19.28 -0.55
C VAL A 200 39.80 -19.61 -0.11
N PRO A 201 40.79 -18.70 -0.24
CA PRO A 201 42.16 -18.99 0.16
C PRO A 201 42.25 -19.08 1.69
N ALA A 202 42.09 -20.29 2.22
CA ALA A 202 42.47 -20.62 3.58
C ALA A 202 43.99 -20.49 3.71
N ASP A 203 44.43 -19.73 4.70
CA ASP A 203 45.81 -19.69 5.14
C ASP A 203 46.38 -21.11 5.28
N GLN A 204 47.66 -21.22 4.93
CA GLN A 204 48.49 -22.41 4.99
C GLN A 204 48.14 -23.31 6.18
N TYR A 205 47.46 -24.45 5.97
CA TYR A 205 47.62 -25.72 6.73
C TYR A 205 46.66 -26.84 6.29
N LEU A 206 45.71 -26.61 5.38
CA LEU A 206 44.87 -27.67 4.78
C LEU A 206 45.45 -28.15 3.44
N LYS A 207 46.48 -29.00 3.49
CA LYS A 207 46.84 -29.89 2.38
C LYS A 207 46.12 -31.23 2.55
N SER A 208 44.80 -31.27 2.35
CA SER A 208 44.07 -32.50 1.99
C SER A 208 42.60 -32.22 1.69
N ARG A 209 42.14 -32.77 0.56
CA ARG A 209 40.76 -32.75 0.02
C ARG A 209 40.38 -31.49 -0.78
N THR A 210 41.08 -31.25 -1.89
CA THR A 210 40.44 -30.62 -3.04
C THR A 210 39.32 -31.54 -3.52
N VAL A 211 38.08 -31.04 -3.51
CA VAL A 211 36.88 -31.77 -3.98
C VAL A 211 36.93 -32.01 -5.48
N VAL A 212 37.63 -31.16 -6.23
CA VAL A 212 37.97 -31.39 -7.63
C VAL A 212 39.39 -31.94 -7.75
N ARG A 213 39.54 -33.02 -8.53
CA ARG A 213 40.83 -33.65 -8.83
C ARG A 213 40.96 -33.89 -10.33
N GLY A 214 41.45 -32.88 -11.05
CA GLY A 214 41.58 -32.94 -12.50
C GLY A 214 40.21 -32.99 -13.17
N ASP A 215 39.88 -34.10 -13.82
CA ASP A 215 38.59 -34.32 -14.48
C ASP A 215 37.52 -34.96 -13.60
N ARG A 216 37.81 -35.14 -12.29
CA ARG A 216 36.94 -35.82 -11.33
C ARG A 216 36.43 -34.87 -10.26
N PHE A 217 35.17 -35.03 -9.87
CA PHE A 217 34.57 -34.41 -8.71
C PHE A 217 34.33 -35.48 -7.62
N LEU A 218 34.99 -35.35 -6.47
CA LEU A 218 34.91 -36.31 -5.36
C LEU A 218 33.63 -36.07 -4.55
N LEU A 219 32.83 -37.11 -4.35
CA LEU A 219 31.55 -37.05 -3.65
C LEU A 219 31.66 -37.70 -2.26
N SER A 220 31.28 -36.97 -1.22
CA SER A 220 30.96 -37.58 0.08
C SER A 220 29.64 -38.37 -0.01
N PRO A 221 29.35 -39.28 0.93
CA PRO A 221 28.07 -40.00 0.97
C PRO A 221 26.82 -39.10 0.87
N GLN A 222 26.83 -37.95 1.55
CA GLN A 222 25.72 -36.99 1.50
C GLN A 222 25.65 -36.24 0.16
N MET A 223 26.80 -35.88 -0.40
CA MET A 223 26.88 -35.27 -1.73
C MET A 223 26.38 -36.25 -2.80
N MET A 224 26.75 -37.52 -2.68
CA MET A 224 26.30 -38.61 -3.55
C MET A 224 24.78 -38.75 -3.51
N LYS A 225 24.16 -38.81 -2.32
CA LYS A 225 22.70 -38.87 -2.20
C LYS A 225 22.01 -37.68 -2.89
N LYS A 226 22.53 -36.47 -2.71
CA LYS A 226 21.95 -35.26 -3.33
C LYS A 226 22.16 -35.22 -4.84
N VAL A 227 23.33 -35.62 -5.34
CA VAL A 227 23.60 -35.79 -6.78
C VAL A 227 22.65 -36.81 -7.40
N LEU A 228 22.45 -37.97 -6.76
CA LEU A 228 21.54 -38.99 -7.26
C LEU A 228 20.08 -38.51 -7.26
N ARG A 229 19.66 -37.73 -6.26
CA ARG A 229 18.31 -37.14 -6.22
C ARG A 229 18.03 -36.22 -7.41
N ILE A 230 19.01 -35.40 -7.77
CA ILE A 230 18.92 -34.53 -8.96
C ILE A 230 18.80 -35.39 -10.23
N LEU A 231 19.46 -36.56 -10.25
CA LEU A 231 19.51 -37.47 -11.39
C LEU A 231 18.42 -38.56 -11.40
N VAL A 232 17.39 -38.49 -10.56
CA VAL A 232 16.30 -39.49 -10.54
C VAL A 232 15.62 -39.59 -11.90
N GLY A 233 15.42 -40.82 -12.37
CA GLY A 233 14.85 -41.13 -13.68
C GLY A 233 15.85 -41.08 -14.84
N LYS A 234 17.13 -40.79 -14.59
CA LYS A 234 18.19 -40.79 -15.60
C LYS A 234 18.96 -42.10 -15.62
N THR A 235 19.52 -42.43 -16.78
CA THR A 235 20.45 -43.54 -16.96
C THR A 235 21.87 -42.98 -16.96
N ILE A 236 22.71 -43.48 -16.07
CA ILE A 236 24.13 -43.09 -15.98
C ILE A 236 25.03 -44.32 -16.08
N HIS A 237 26.32 -44.10 -16.29
CA HIS A 237 27.30 -45.17 -16.25
C HIS A 237 27.86 -45.31 -14.84
N TYR A 238 27.66 -46.49 -14.25
CA TYR A 238 28.17 -46.80 -12.92
C TYR A 238 29.23 -47.90 -12.99
N THR A 239 30.28 -47.74 -12.18
CA THR A 239 31.42 -48.66 -12.10
C THR A 239 31.65 -49.07 -10.65
N SER A 240 31.34 -50.34 -10.31
CA SER A 240 31.59 -50.91 -8.98
C SER A 240 32.76 -51.91 -8.98
N PRO A 241 33.65 -51.89 -7.97
CA PRO A 241 34.69 -52.89 -7.78
C PRO A 241 34.15 -54.28 -7.42
N PHE A 242 32.91 -54.38 -6.95
CA PHE A 242 32.29 -55.64 -6.50
C PHE A 242 31.62 -56.46 -7.62
N ALA A 243 31.54 -55.92 -8.84
CA ALA A 243 30.77 -56.51 -9.94
C ALA A 243 31.53 -57.57 -10.79
N GLY A 244 32.79 -57.87 -10.49
CA GLY A 244 33.61 -58.79 -11.29
C GLY A 244 34.55 -59.65 -10.47
N GLY A 245 34.23 -60.93 -10.28
CA GLY A 245 35.21 -61.90 -9.79
C GLY A 245 36.44 -61.95 -10.70
N MET A 246 37.63 -61.89 -10.10
CA MET A 246 39.01 -62.05 -10.62
C MET A 246 39.44 -61.54 -12.01
N THR A 247 38.57 -61.08 -12.91
CA THR A 247 38.95 -60.49 -14.21
C THR A 247 37.89 -59.50 -14.70
N GLY A 248 38.10 -58.21 -14.50
CA GLY A 248 37.48 -57.13 -15.28
C GLY A 248 36.41 -56.31 -14.56
N VAL A 249 36.69 -55.02 -14.38
CA VAL A 249 35.74 -53.97 -13.98
C VAL A 249 34.63 -53.88 -15.05
N ARG A 250 33.36 -54.07 -14.67
CA ARG A 250 32.23 -54.01 -15.60
C ARG A 250 31.55 -52.65 -15.50
N LYS A 251 31.55 -51.89 -16.61
CA LYS A 251 30.75 -50.68 -16.75
C LYS A 251 29.36 -51.07 -17.24
N GLU A 252 28.33 -50.77 -16.45
CA GLU A 252 26.94 -51.01 -16.85
C GLU A 252 26.12 -49.72 -16.74
N PRO A 253 25.17 -49.50 -17.68
CA PRO A 253 24.19 -48.44 -17.53
C PRO A 253 23.23 -48.79 -16.39
N VAL A 254 23.05 -47.88 -15.44
CA VAL A 254 22.12 -48.02 -14.33
C VAL A 254 21.10 -46.89 -14.36
N VAL A 255 19.85 -47.19 -14.00
CA VAL A 255 18.81 -46.18 -13.84
C VAL A 255 18.75 -45.74 -12.39
N ILE A 256 18.75 -44.43 -12.15
CA ILE A 256 18.63 -43.88 -10.80
C ILE A 256 17.15 -43.79 -10.43
N THR A 257 16.78 -44.40 -9.31
CA THR A 257 15.39 -44.41 -8.85
C THR A 257 15.31 -44.25 -7.35
N GLU A 258 14.28 -43.55 -6.87
CA GLU A 258 13.96 -43.53 -5.44
C GLU A 258 13.02 -44.71 -5.15
N VAL A 259 13.56 -45.73 -4.51
CA VAL A 259 12.90 -47.02 -4.30
C VAL A 259 13.56 -47.72 -3.12
N SER A 260 12.81 -48.54 -2.40
CA SER A 260 13.33 -49.31 -1.29
C SER A 260 13.98 -50.62 -1.77
N PRO A 261 15.09 -51.06 -1.15
CA PRO A 261 15.71 -52.34 -1.45
C PRO A 261 14.77 -53.49 -1.11
N LYS A 262 14.85 -54.59 -1.85
CA LYS A 262 14.01 -55.76 -1.59
C LYS A 262 14.55 -56.54 -0.41
N ILE A 263 13.89 -56.35 0.74
CA ILE A 263 14.22 -57.03 2.00
C ILE A 263 13.09 -58.01 2.35
N SER A 264 13.48 -59.21 2.78
CA SER A 264 12.56 -60.21 3.34
C SER A 264 12.84 -60.44 4.82
N TYR A 265 11.77 -60.40 5.62
CA TYR A 265 11.78 -60.61 7.06
C TYR A 265 11.03 -61.90 7.37
N SER A 266 11.65 -62.82 8.11
CA SER A 266 11.00 -64.04 8.59
C SER A 266 11.02 -64.08 10.10
N ILE A 267 9.85 -64.17 10.71
CA ILE A 267 9.67 -64.16 12.17
C ILE A 267 9.08 -65.49 12.59
N SER A 268 9.77 -66.18 13.50
CA SER A 268 9.34 -67.47 14.04
C SER A 268 9.38 -67.46 15.56
N GLU A 269 8.49 -68.23 16.19
CA GLU A 269 8.48 -68.43 17.65
C GLU A 269 8.90 -69.86 17.98
N LYS A 270 9.95 -70.02 18.78
CA LYS A 270 10.37 -71.33 19.31
C LYS A 270 10.56 -71.23 20.82
N ALA A 271 9.87 -72.09 21.57
CA ALA A 271 9.95 -72.18 23.03
C ALA A 271 9.74 -70.82 23.77
N GLY A 272 8.87 -69.95 23.24
CA GLY A 272 8.52 -68.65 23.85
C GLY A 272 9.40 -67.47 23.47
N THR A 273 10.44 -67.68 22.64
CA THR A 273 11.33 -66.62 22.15
C THR A 273 11.05 -66.32 20.67
N LEU A 274 10.80 -65.05 20.35
CA LEU A 274 10.66 -64.58 18.98
C LEU A 274 12.05 -64.49 18.31
N SER A 275 12.13 -64.89 17.05
CA SER A 275 13.38 -64.84 16.27
C SER A 275 13.13 -64.20 14.91
N LEU A 276 13.84 -63.11 14.62
CA LEU A 276 13.80 -62.37 13.34
C LEU A 276 14.98 -62.80 12.45
N ARG A 277 14.73 -63.16 11.20
CA ARG A 277 15.76 -63.33 10.18
C ARG A 277 15.50 -62.33 9.05
N VAL A 278 16.54 -61.57 8.72
CA VAL A 278 16.54 -60.59 7.62
C VAL A 278 17.35 -61.14 6.46
N LYS A 279 16.86 -60.96 5.24
CA LYS A 279 17.56 -61.36 4.02
C LYS A 279 17.36 -60.34 2.90
N LEU A 280 18.47 -59.82 2.37
CA LEU A 280 18.53 -59.01 1.15
C LEU A 280 18.47 -59.91 -0.10
N ASP A 281 17.88 -59.39 -1.17
CA ASP A 281 17.84 -60.09 -2.47
C ASP A 281 19.24 -60.26 -3.08
N LYS A 282 19.41 -61.32 -3.89
CA LYS A 282 20.72 -61.67 -4.49
C LYS A 282 21.19 -60.57 -5.45
N GLY A 283 22.36 -59.99 -5.18
CA GLY A 283 22.96 -58.93 -5.99
C GLY A 283 22.68 -57.51 -5.49
N CYS A 284 21.86 -57.35 -4.44
CA CYS A 284 21.65 -56.07 -3.75
C CYS A 284 22.74 -55.84 -2.71
N HIS A 285 23.39 -54.67 -2.74
CA HIS A 285 24.29 -54.23 -1.68
C HIS A 285 24.22 -52.71 -1.47
N PHE A 286 24.38 -52.27 -0.22
CA PHE A 286 24.47 -50.84 0.11
C PHE A 286 25.86 -50.31 -0.23
N LEU A 287 25.93 -49.07 -0.72
CA LEU A 287 27.19 -48.44 -1.14
C LEU A 287 27.97 -47.82 0.03
N ASP A 288 27.30 -47.58 1.16
CA ASP A 288 27.90 -47.04 2.37
C ASP A 288 27.20 -47.54 3.65
N GLU A 289 27.77 -47.21 4.81
CA GLU A 289 27.20 -47.54 6.13
C GLU A 289 25.90 -46.78 6.45
N THR A 290 25.61 -45.69 5.74
CA THR A 290 24.38 -44.92 5.94
C THR A 290 23.16 -45.63 5.37
N ALA A 291 23.38 -46.61 4.47
CA ALA A 291 22.36 -47.37 3.76
C ALA A 291 21.41 -46.48 2.92
N ALA A 292 21.80 -45.23 2.66
CA ALA A 292 20.97 -44.27 1.92
C ALA A 292 20.91 -44.56 0.42
N VAL A 293 21.91 -45.26 -0.10
CA VAL A 293 22.00 -45.66 -1.49
C VAL A 293 22.38 -47.14 -1.56
N PHE A 294 21.79 -47.87 -2.50
CA PHE A 294 22.15 -49.25 -2.80
C PHE A 294 22.25 -49.50 -4.31
N HIS A 295 22.99 -50.54 -4.67
CA HIS A 295 23.09 -51.04 -6.03
C HIS A 295 22.44 -52.41 -6.14
N GLU A 296 21.61 -52.55 -7.17
CA GLU A 296 21.08 -53.82 -7.69
C GLU A 296 21.33 -53.86 -9.20
N PRO A 297 21.42 -55.05 -9.84
CA PRO A 297 21.66 -55.14 -11.28
C PRO A 297 20.70 -54.25 -12.10
N GLY A 298 21.26 -53.23 -12.77
CA GLY A 298 20.52 -52.27 -13.60
C GLY A 298 19.92 -51.04 -12.87
N ILE A 299 20.01 -50.96 -11.54
CA ILE A 299 19.42 -49.88 -10.72
C ILE A 299 20.42 -49.36 -9.69
N LEU A 300 20.51 -48.03 -9.58
CA LEU A 300 21.12 -47.36 -8.43
C LEU A 300 19.99 -46.70 -7.62
N GLY A 301 19.66 -47.31 -6.48
CA GLY A 301 18.47 -46.99 -5.69
C GLY A 301 18.77 -45.99 -4.56
N ILE A 302 17.92 -44.98 -4.41
CA ILE A 302 17.92 -44.06 -3.27
C ILE A 302 16.82 -44.51 -2.31
N VAL A 303 17.18 -44.77 -1.06
CA VAL A 303 16.22 -45.15 -0.04
C VAL A 303 15.36 -43.93 0.36
N PRO A 304 14.01 -44.02 0.32
CA PRO A 304 13.13 -42.95 0.76
C PRO A 304 13.43 -42.51 2.20
N ASP A 305 13.39 -41.20 2.48
CA ASP A 305 13.78 -40.65 3.80
C ASP A 305 12.97 -41.25 4.96
N ARG A 306 11.68 -41.54 4.72
CA ARG A 306 10.77 -42.19 5.68
C ARG A 306 11.22 -43.59 6.09
N GLU A 307 11.94 -44.29 5.22
CA GLU A 307 12.32 -45.70 5.41
C GLU A 307 13.79 -45.85 5.83
N LEU A 308 14.58 -44.79 5.65
CA LEU A 308 16.03 -44.79 5.85
C LEU A 308 16.45 -45.14 7.28
N ALA A 309 15.73 -44.65 8.30
CA ALA A 309 16.07 -44.96 9.70
C ALA A 309 15.94 -46.46 10.00
N THR A 310 14.86 -47.08 9.51
CA THR A 310 14.58 -48.51 9.65
C THR A 310 15.60 -49.32 8.86
N ILE A 311 15.85 -48.98 7.59
CA ILE A 311 16.78 -49.69 6.72
C ILE A 311 18.23 -49.55 7.18
N ARG A 312 18.65 -48.39 7.68
CA ARG A 312 19.97 -48.18 8.29
C ARG A 312 20.18 -49.07 9.51
N THR A 313 19.16 -49.17 10.37
CA THR A 313 19.19 -50.04 11.56
C THR A 313 19.29 -51.51 11.16
N VAL A 314 18.53 -51.90 10.13
CA VAL A 314 18.58 -53.25 9.55
C VAL A 314 19.96 -53.52 8.92
N ASN A 315 20.53 -52.59 8.15
CA ASN A 315 21.84 -52.73 7.52
C ASN A 315 22.97 -52.88 8.54
N ALA A 316 22.96 -52.05 9.60
CA ALA A 316 23.92 -52.19 10.71
C ALA A 316 23.84 -53.58 11.37
N THR A 317 22.65 -54.19 11.41
CA THR A 317 22.45 -55.53 11.95
C THR A 317 22.94 -56.64 11.00
N ILE A 318 22.91 -56.38 9.69
CA ILE A 318 23.40 -57.29 8.63
C ILE A 318 24.93 -57.26 8.58
N LEU A 319 25.55 -56.08 8.64
CA LEU A 319 27.01 -55.89 8.58
C LEU A 319 27.75 -56.50 9.79
N GLN A 320 27.07 -56.73 10.92
CA GLN A 320 27.65 -57.32 12.12
C GLN A 320 27.69 -58.87 12.13
N LYS A 321 27.22 -59.57 11.08
CA LYS A 321 27.20 -61.04 11.03
C LYS A 321 27.68 -61.60 9.68
N GLU A 322 28.66 -62.50 9.71
CA GLU A 322 29.19 -63.16 8.51
C GLU A 322 28.31 -64.30 7.96
N ASP A 323 27.27 -64.76 8.66
CA ASP A 323 26.39 -65.86 8.20
C ASP A 323 24.94 -65.71 8.70
N GLY A 324 24.03 -65.17 7.85
CA GLY A 324 22.56 -65.36 7.80
C GLY A 324 21.72 -65.76 9.04
N GLY A 325 22.14 -65.42 10.25
CA GLY A 325 21.65 -65.99 11.50
C GLY A 325 20.46 -65.23 12.10
N PHE A 326 19.50 -65.97 12.67
CA PHE A 326 18.36 -65.42 13.40
C PHE A 326 18.78 -64.47 14.54
N ILE A 327 17.98 -63.43 14.75
CA ILE A 327 18.10 -62.42 15.82
C ILE A 327 17.05 -62.77 16.89
N PRO A 328 17.45 -63.27 18.07
CA PRO A 328 16.50 -63.54 19.15
C PRO A 328 16.01 -62.23 19.76
N ILE A 329 14.69 -62.10 19.93
CA ILE A 329 14.03 -60.97 20.59
C ILE A 329 13.71 -61.40 22.03
N PRO A 330 14.30 -60.74 23.05
CA PRO A 330 14.04 -61.02 24.45
C PRO A 330 12.55 -60.92 24.82
N GLN A 331 12.11 -61.73 25.78
CA GLN A 331 10.69 -61.87 26.15
C GLN A 331 10.08 -60.56 26.70
N ASP A 332 10.88 -59.72 27.36
CA ASP A 332 10.52 -58.39 27.87
C ASP A 332 10.34 -57.34 26.76
N LEU A 333 10.89 -57.59 25.57
CA LEU A 333 10.78 -56.73 24.40
C LEU A 333 9.76 -57.25 23.37
N ARG A 334 9.12 -58.39 23.64
CA ARG A 334 8.15 -59.05 22.75
C ARG A 334 7.04 -58.11 22.29
N ASP A 335 6.32 -57.51 23.24
CA ASP A 335 5.15 -56.70 22.93
C ASP A 335 5.54 -55.41 22.20
N LYS A 336 6.64 -54.76 22.63
CA LYS A 336 7.20 -53.57 21.97
C LYS A 336 7.67 -53.87 20.54
N PHE A 337 8.22 -55.05 20.31
CA PHE A 337 8.62 -55.49 18.98
C PHE A 337 7.40 -55.71 18.08
N LEU A 338 6.36 -56.39 18.56
CA LEU A 338 5.15 -56.67 17.79
C LEU A 338 4.29 -55.42 17.53
N SER A 339 4.19 -54.48 18.47
CA SER A 339 3.38 -53.27 18.31
C SER A 339 4.13 -52.11 17.64
N GLY A 340 5.45 -52.03 17.82
CA GLY A 340 6.26 -50.89 17.35
C GLY A 340 7.17 -51.21 16.17
N VAL A 341 7.85 -52.36 16.16
CA VAL A 341 8.87 -52.69 15.15
C VAL A 341 8.28 -53.44 13.96
N LEU A 342 7.38 -54.39 14.22
CA LEU A 342 6.76 -55.23 13.19
C LEU A 342 6.05 -54.43 12.07
N PRO A 343 5.27 -53.37 12.37
CA PRO A 343 4.63 -52.57 11.32
C PRO A 343 5.66 -51.83 10.44
N GLU A 344 6.75 -51.34 11.02
CA GLU A 344 7.82 -50.66 10.28
C GLU A 344 8.63 -51.63 9.41
N LEU A 345 8.84 -52.87 9.85
CA LEU A 345 9.41 -53.92 9.00
C LEU A 345 8.49 -54.25 7.82
N GLY A 346 7.17 -54.28 8.02
CA GLY A 346 6.18 -54.49 6.96
C GLY A 346 6.16 -53.39 5.89
N ARG A 347 6.54 -52.16 6.25
CA ARG A 347 6.65 -51.04 5.29
C ARG A 347 7.90 -51.15 4.40
N THR A 348 8.99 -51.70 4.94
CA THR A 348 10.30 -51.74 4.28
C THR A 348 10.59 -53.05 3.55
N GLY A 349 9.72 -54.06 3.67
CA GLY A 349 9.93 -55.37 3.06
C GLY A 349 8.85 -56.40 3.37
N GLN A 350 8.97 -57.57 2.76
CA GLN A 350 7.98 -58.63 2.92
C GLN A 350 8.19 -59.35 4.27
N VAL A 351 7.18 -59.30 5.14
CA VAL A 351 7.19 -59.99 6.43
C VAL A 351 6.44 -61.32 6.33
N VAL A 352 7.10 -62.41 6.70
CA VAL A 352 6.53 -63.76 6.81
C VAL A 352 6.44 -64.14 8.28
N LEU A 353 5.22 -64.34 8.78
CA LEU A 353 4.91 -64.77 10.15
C LEU A 353 4.61 -66.26 10.20
N ASP A 354 4.94 -66.90 11.33
CA ASP A 354 4.51 -68.27 11.64
C ASP A 354 3.01 -68.31 12.01
N GLY A 355 2.31 -69.40 11.69
CA GLY A 355 0.83 -69.45 11.67
C GLY A 355 0.15 -69.18 13.01
N ALA A 356 0.80 -69.44 14.14
CA ALA A 356 0.25 -69.19 15.49
C ALA A 356 0.26 -67.69 15.89
N LEU A 357 1.01 -66.83 15.19
CA LEU A 357 1.09 -65.39 15.43
C LEU A 357 0.05 -64.60 14.61
N GLN A 358 -0.42 -65.14 13.50
CA GLN A 358 -1.28 -64.44 12.54
C GLN A 358 -2.69 -64.17 13.10
N ASP A 359 -3.22 -65.06 13.95
CA ASP A 359 -4.57 -64.95 14.54
C ASP A 359 -4.67 -63.95 15.72
N LYS A 360 -3.55 -63.34 16.14
CA LYS A 360 -3.46 -62.46 17.33
C LYS A 360 -3.22 -60.98 17.01
N ILE A 361 -3.10 -60.62 15.73
CA ILE A 361 -2.76 -59.25 15.27
C ILE A 361 -3.94 -58.65 14.51
N ILE A 362 -4.41 -57.47 14.94
CA ILE A 362 -5.51 -56.71 14.31
C ILE A 362 -4.93 -55.59 13.45
N THR A 363 -5.32 -55.53 12.18
CA THR A 363 -4.83 -54.58 11.16
C THR A 363 -5.97 -53.80 10.48
N GLU A 364 -6.85 -53.20 11.27
CA GLU A 364 -7.98 -52.38 10.78
C GLU A 364 -7.57 -50.92 10.49
N GLU A 365 -8.33 -50.20 9.67
CA GLU A 365 -8.04 -48.79 9.33
C GLU A 365 -8.45 -47.81 10.45
N LEU A 366 -7.65 -46.77 10.69
CA LEU A 366 -7.93 -45.72 11.68
C LEU A 366 -9.10 -44.82 11.26
N ARG A 367 -10.11 -44.71 12.13
CA ARG A 367 -11.20 -43.72 12.08
C ARG A 367 -11.14 -42.79 13.30
N PRO A 368 -10.60 -41.57 13.15
CA PRO A 368 -10.49 -40.64 14.25
C PRO A 368 -11.77 -39.81 14.43
N GLU A 369 -12.25 -39.72 15.68
CA GLU A 369 -13.42 -38.92 16.06
C GLU A 369 -13.02 -37.83 17.06
N VAL A 370 -13.44 -36.60 16.80
CA VAL A 370 -13.25 -35.44 17.68
C VAL A 370 -14.60 -34.96 18.18
N TYR A 371 -14.77 -34.81 19.48
CA TYR A 371 -15.97 -34.26 20.10
C TYR A 371 -15.61 -32.91 20.73
N LEU A 372 -16.24 -31.84 20.27
CA LEU A 372 -16.07 -30.48 20.81
C LEU A 372 -17.31 -30.04 21.57
N ASP A 373 -17.09 -29.44 22.72
CA ASP A 373 -18.13 -28.85 23.57
C ASP A 373 -17.63 -27.53 24.18
N ILE A 374 -18.52 -26.73 24.75
CA ILE A 374 -18.13 -25.57 25.56
C ILE A 374 -18.57 -25.76 27.01
N HIS A 375 -17.66 -25.44 27.93
CA HIS A 375 -17.98 -25.32 29.34
C HIS A 375 -17.53 -23.95 29.85
N GLU A 376 -18.46 -23.18 30.41
CA GLU A 376 -18.26 -21.77 30.77
C GLU A 376 -17.77 -20.95 29.56
N ASP A 377 -16.50 -20.54 29.56
CA ASP A 377 -15.85 -19.74 28.52
C ASP A 377 -14.71 -20.49 27.81
N SER A 378 -14.63 -21.82 27.94
CA SER A 378 -13.54 -22.62 27.39
C SER A 378 -14.03 -23.74 26.49
N ILE A 379 -13.40 -23.88 25.33
CA ILE A 379 -13.67 -25.01 24.42
C ILE A 379 -13.07 -26.26 25.04
N THR A 380 -13.84 -27.33 25.13
CA THR A 380 -13.37 -28.66 25.52
C THR A 380 -13.38 -29.58 24.31
N ALA A 381 -12.34 -30.41 24.18
CA ALA A 381 -12.19 -31.37 23.10
C ALA A 381 -11.87 -32.76 23.65
N LYS A 382 -12.48 -33.78 23.04
CA LYS A 382 -12.24 -35.20 23.32
C LYS A 382 -11.93 -35.95 22.04
N LEU A 383 -10.78 -36.60 22.00
CA LEU A 383 -10.29 -37.35 20.85
C LEU A 383 -10.47 -38.87 21.06
N LYS A 384 -10.87 -39.59 20.02
CA LYS A 384 -10.96 -41.06 20.02
C LYS A 384 -10.37 -41.62 18.73
N PHE A 385 -9.52 -42.63 18.85
CA PHE A 385 -8.95 -43.37 17.72
C PHE A 385 -9.61 -44.75 17.61
N ARG A 386 -10.44 -44.96 16.58
CA ARG A 386 -11.17 -46.22 16.36
C ARG A 386 -10.47 -47.08 15.31
N TYR A 387 -10.26 -48.36 15.61
CA TYR A 387 -9.73 -49.40 14.73
C TYR A 387 -10.72 -50.57 14.70
N GLY A 388 -11.58 -50.62 13.68
CA GLY A 388 -12.70 -51.57 13.63
C GLY A 388 -13.62 -51.42 14.84
N ASP A 389 -13.79 -52.51 15.61
CA ASP A 389 -14.62 -52.59 16.82
C ASP A 389 -13.93 -52.07 18.09
N TYR A 390 -12.68 -51.61 17.96
CA TYR A 390 -11.83 -51.28 19.09
C TYR A 390 -11.54 -49.78 19.14
N THR A 391 -11.72 -49.16 20.30
CA THR A 391 -11.33 -47.76 20.52
C THR A 391 -10.12 -47.69 21.44
N VAL A 392 -9.06 -47.03 20.96
CA VAL A 392 -7.84 -46.79 21.73
C VAL A 392 -7.92 -45.41 22.39
N ARG A 393 -7.68 -45.36 23.71
CA ARG A 393 -7.52 -44.10 24.44
C ARG A 393 -6.11 -43.57 24.32
N GLU A 394 -6.00 -42.26 24.33
CA GLU A 394 -4.73 -41.56 24.44
C GLU A 394 -4.05 -41.93 25.78
N ASN A 395 -2.75 -42.23 25.73
CA ASN A 395 -1.89 -42.57 26.88
C ASN A 395 -2.20 -43.86 27.66
N SER A 396 -3.05 -44.77 27.19
CA SER A 396 -3.16 -46.11 27.78
C SER A 396 -2.85 -47.20 26.75
N ASP A 397 -1.64 -47.74 26.79
CA ASP A 397 -1.24 -48.99 26.07
C ASP A 397 -1.99 -50.24 26.59
N THR A 398 -3.02 -50.06 27.40
CA THR A 398 -3.59 -51.09 28.25
C THR A 398 -5.09 -51.26 28.11
N LEU A 399 -5.86 -50.27 27.64
CA LEU A 399 -7.33 -50.32 27.67
C LEU A 399 -7.94 -50.18 26.28
N VAL A 400 -8.62 -51.25 25.85
CA VAL A 400 -9.44 -51.27 24.63
C VAL A 400 -10.89 -51.47 25.04
N ARG A 401 -11.81 -50.70 24.44
CA ARG A 401 -13.25 -50.96 24.59
C ARG A 401 -13.78 -51.77 23.41
N ASP A 402 -14.52 -52.83 23.71
CA ASP A 402 -15.29 -53.59 22.72
C ASP A 402 -16.62 -52.88 22.38
N ASN A 403 -17.36 -53.43 21.41
CA ASN A 403 -18.68 -52.92 20.98
C ASN A 403 -19.75 -52.92 22.08
N LEU A 404 -19.50 -53.52 23.25
CA LEU A 404 -20.38 -53.56 24.41
C LEU A 404 -19.97 -52.54 25.50
N GLY A 405 -18.88 -51.81 25.29
CA GLY A 405 -18.37 -50.80 26.21
C GLY A 405 -17.53 -51.35 27.36
N ASN A 406 -17.17 -52.64 27.34
CA ASN A 406 -16.35 -53.26 28.38
C ASN A 406 -14.90 -52.82 28.24
N GLU A 407 -14.25 -52.49 29.36
CA GLU A 407 -12.82 -52.20 29.38
C GLU A 407 -12.02 -53.49 29.44
N ILE A 408 -11.24 -53.77 28.40
CA ILE A 408 -10.42 -54.98 28.27
C ILE A 408 -8.95 -54.59 28.35
N LEU A 409 -8.23 -55.28 29.24
CA LEU A 409 -6.78 -55.18 29.35
C LEU A 409 -6.11 -55.95 28.21
N MET A 410 -5.34 -55.28 27.34
CA MET A 410 -4.63 -55.92 26.22
C MET A 410 -3.75 -57.13 26.65
N LYS A 411 -3.25 -57.10 27.89
CA LYS A 411 -2.44 -58.18 28.49
C LYS A 411 -3.22 -59.48 28.75
N GLU A 412 -4.54 -59.42 28.90
CA GLU A 412 -5.35 -60.59 29.28
C GLU A 412 -5.90 -61.36 28.08
N THR A 413 -6.01 -60.71 26.91
CA THR A 413 -6.56 -61.31 25.68
C THR A 413 -5.49 -61.77 24.68
N GLY A 414 -4.25 -61.26 24.80
CA GLY A 414 -3.16 -61.58 23.88
C GLY A 414 -3.34 -61.01 22.47
N ILE A 415 -4.24 -60.03 22.31
CA ILE A 415 -4.56 -59.32 21.07
C ILE A 415 -3.67 -58.10 20.93
N VAL A 416 -3.04 -57.92 19.76
CA VAL A 416 -2.18 -56.77 19.42
C VAL A 416 -2.81 -55.95 18.30
N ILE A 417 -3.12 -54.67 18.54
CA ILE A 417 -3.64 -53.74 17.51
C ILE A 417 -2.46 -53.01 16.86
N VAL A 418 -2.38 -53.05 15.53
CA VAL A 418 -1.42 -52.25 14.76
C VAL A 418 -1.96 -50.82 14.61
N ARG A 419 -1.31 -49.87 15.30
CA ARG A 419 -1.73 -48.46 15.33
C ARG A 419 -1.07 -47.65 14.22
N ASP A 420 -1.83 -46.75 13.60
CA ASP A 420 -1.35 -45.73 12.66
C ASP A 420 -0.86 -44.48 13.43
N ILE A 421 0.26 -44.63 14.13
CA ILE A 421 0.87 -43.57 14.96
C ILE A 421 1.05 -42.24 14.19
N PRO A 422 1.54 -42.21 12.93
CA PRO A 422 1.69 -40.95 12.20
C PRO A 422 0.38 -40.18 12.01
N ARG A 423 -0.73 -40.86 11.73
CA ARG A 423 -2.03 -40.23 11.53
C ARG A 423 -2.65 -39.76 12.85
N GLU A 424 -2.45 -40.53 13.92
CA GLU A 424 -2.82 -40.11 15.28
C GLU A 424 -2.06 -38.83 15.70
N GLU A 425 -0.73 -38.80 15.52
CA GLU A 425 0.10 -37.63 15.84
C GLU A 425 -0.22 -36.41 14.96
N GLY A 426 -0.58 -36.63 13.69
CA GLY A 426 -1.00 -35.56 12.77
C GLY A 426 -2.31 -34.86 13.12
N ILE A 427 -3.17 -35.49 13.92
CA ILE A 427 -4.40 -34.88 14.46
C ILE A 427 -4.10 -34.17 15.77
N MET A 428 -3.27 -34.79 16.62
CA MET A 428 -2.82 -34.20 17.87
C MET A 428 -2.05 -32.88 17.66
N SER A 429 -1.24 -32.78 16.61
CA SER A 429 -0.51 -31.56 16.29
C SER A 429 -1.42 -30.35 16.05
N VAL A 430 -2.65 -30.55 15.55
CA VAL A 430 -3.61 -29.45 15.35
C VAL A 430 -4.06 -28.86 16.69
N PHE A 431 -4.28 -29.71 17.71
CA PHE A 431 -4.60 -29.24 19.06
C PHE A 431 -3.38 -28.58 19.73
N GLU A 432 -2.18 -29.09 19.49
CA GLU A 432 -0.93 -28.48 19.99
C GLU A 432 -0.67 -27.10 19.36
N ASP A 433 -0.90 -26.95 18.06
CA ASP A 433 -0.72 -25.68 17.35
C ASP A 433 -1.76 -24.63 17.74
N CYS A 434 -2.93 -25.07 18.23
CA CYS A 434 -3.98 -24.20 18.77
C CYS A 434 -3.92 -24.03 20.30
N GLU A 435 -2.81 -24.39 20.95
CA GLU A 435 -2.57 -24.20 22.39
C GLU A 435 -3.55 -24.89 23.35
N PHE A 436 -4.19 -25.99 22.94
CA PHE A 436 -5.02 -26.78 23.85
C PHE A 436 -4.19 -27.33 25.02
N ARG A 437 -4.74 -27.22 26.23
CA ARG A 437 -4.13 -27.74 27.45
C ARG A 437 -4.80 -29.07 27.82
N LEU A 438 -3.98 -30.06 28.17
CA LEU A 438 -4.47 -31.37 28.61
C LEU A 438 -4.75 -31.36 30.12
N PHE A 439 -5.94 -31.77 30.54
CA PHE A 439 -6.27 -32.04 31.94
C PHE A 439 -7.07 -33.34 32.06
N MET A 440 -6.47 -34.34 32.71
CA MET A 440 -6.99 -35.71 32.74
C MET A 440 -7.25 -36.27 31.32
N ASP A 441 -8.52 -36.50 30.97
CA ASP A 441 -8.98 -37.09 29.70
C ASP A 441 -9.63 -36.06 28.76
N HIS A 442 -9.49 -34.77 29.06
CA HIS A 442 -10.09 -33.67 28.30
C HIS A 442 -9.04 -32.62 27.92
N MET A 443 -9.09 -32.16 26.67
CA MET A 443 -8.35 -31.00 26.22
C MET A 443 -9.23 -29.76 26.41
N TYR A 444 -8.67 -28.66 26.90
CA TYR A 444 -9.38 -27.40 27.03
C TYR A 444 -8.60 -26.24 26.43
N LEU A 445 -9.31 -25.26 25.89
CA LEU A 445 -8.77 -24.03 25.33
C LEU A 445 -9.46 -22.85 25.99
N ASP A 446 -8.68 -21.99 26.61
CA ASP A 446 -9.11 -20.76 27.28
C ASP A 446 -8.51 -19.53 26.57
N GLY A 447 -9.26 -18.43 26.56
CA GLY A 447 -8.83 -17.15 25.99
C GLY A 447 -9.45 -16.84 24.62
N ASP A 448 -9.90 -15.59 24.46
CA ASP A 448 -10.65 -15.15 23.28
C ASP A 448 -9.81 -15.16 21.99
N GLU A 449 -8.50 -14.90 22.08
CA GLU A 449 -7.61 -14.89 20.91
C GLU A 449 -7.30 -16.31 20.46
N GLU A 450 -7.05 -17.20 21.41
CA GLU A 450 -6.77 -18.61 21.21
C GLU A 450 -8.00 -19.33 20.63
N ILE A 451 -9.19 -19.05 21.19
CA ILE A 451 -10.47 -19.55 20.67
C ILE A 451 -10.71 -19.05 19.25
N TRP A 452 -10.45 -17.76 18.97
CA TRP A 452 -10.60 -17.21 17.62
C TRP A 452 -9.66 -17.88 16.61
N ASP A 453 -8.39 -18.07 16.96
CA ASP A 453 -7.42 -18.75 16.10
C ASP A 453 -7.80 -20.22 15.85
N PHE A 454 -8.30 -20.93 16.87
CA PHE A 454 -8.82 -22.27 16.70
C PHE A 454 -10.04 -22.30 15.76
N LEU A 455 -11.03 -21.43 15.96
CA LEU A 455 -12.24 -21.41 15.14
C LEU A 455 -11.95 -21.07 13.67
N THR A 456 -10.97 -20.19 13.42
CA THR A 456 -10.64 -19.72 12.06
C THR A 456 -9.62 -20.59 11.34
N LYS A 457 -8.66 -21.21 12.04
CA LYS A 457 -7.55 -21.99 11.46
C LYS A 457 -7.55 -23.47 11.85
N GLY A 458 -7.72 -23.77 13.14
CA GLY A 458 -7.63 -25.14 13.66
C GLY A 458 -8.82 -26.02 13.30
N LEU A 459 -10.03 -25.49 13.43
CA LEU A 459 -11.28 -26.21 13.19
C LEU A 459 -11.43 -26.68 11.72
N PRO A 460 -11.12 -25.87 10.68
CA PRO A 460 -11.06 -26.35 9.30
C PRO A 460 -10.11 -27.52 9.10
N LEU A 461 -8.89 -27.46 9.65
CA LEU A 461 -7.89 -28.52 9.55
C LEU A 461 -8.34 -29.82 10.23
N LEU A 462 -9.06 -29.73 11.36
CA LEU A 462 -9.63 -30.89 12.03
C LEU A 462 -10.71 -31.57 11.19
N LYS A 463 -11.58 -30.80 10.52
CA LYS A 463 -12.63 -31.34 9.64
C LYS A 463 -12.08 -32.12 8.44
N GLU A 464 -10.86 -31.80 7.99
CA GLU A 464 -10.19 -32.52 6.92
C GLU A 464 -9.55 -33.83 7.40
N ARG A 465 -9.15 -33.91 8.68
CA ARG A 465 -8.33 -35.01 9.21
C ARG A 465 -9.11 -35.99 10.10
N ALA A 466 -10.27 -35.60 10.62
CA ALA A 466 -11.10 -36.41 11.53
C ALA A 466 -12.60 -36.14 11.36
N GLU A 467 -13.43 -37.08 11.82
CA GLU A 467 -14.86 -36.84 11.96
C GLU A 467 -15.10 -35.99 13.21
N VAL A 468 -15.64 -34.78 13.01
CA VAL A 468 -15.84 -33.82 14.10
C VAL A 468 -17.31 -33.68 14.47
N TYR A 469 -17.59 -33.87 15.75
CA TYR A 469 -18.90 -33.78 16.39
C TYR A 469 -18.93 -32.57 17.33
N TYR A 470 -20.01 -31.80 17.31
CA TYR A 470 -20.16 -30.58 18.09
C TYR A 470 -21.43 -30.64 18.94
N SER A 471 -21.38 -30.10 20.16
CA SER A 471 -22.59 -29.81 20.94
C SER A 471 -23.39 -28.63 20.34
N ASP A 472 -24.67 -28.54 20.70
CA ASP A 472 -25.51 -27.39 20.32
C ASP A 472 -24.99 -26.06 20.91
N ASP A 473 -24.30 -26.12 22.05
CA ASP A 473 -23.71 -24.93 22.68
C ASP A 473 -22.41 -24.49 21.99
N PHE A 474 -21.56 -25.43 21.57
CA PHE A 474 -20.39 -25.09 20.74
C PHE A 474 -20.79 -24.46 19.40
N ARG A 475 -21.88 -24.94 18.80
CA ARG A 475 -22.40 -24.42 17.52
C ARG A 475 -22.81 -22.94 17.60
N LYS A 476 -23.14 -22.42 18.78
CA LYS A 476 -23.54 -21.00 18.95
C LYS A 476 -22.35 -20.04 18.89
N ILE A 477 -21.13 -20.53 19.11
CA ILE A 477 -19.92 -19.72 19.33
C ILE A 477 -19.05 -19.61 18.09
N THR A 478 -19.35 -20.44 17.07
CA THR A 478 -18.69 -20.40 15.76
C THR A 478 -18.66 -18.99 15.19
N ALA A 479 -17.55 -18.61 14.55
CA ALA A 479 -17.42 -17.34 13.84
C ALA A 479 -18.59 -17.17 12.86
N LYS A 480 -19.51 -16.27 13.20
CA LYS A 480 -20.63 -15.95 12.31
C LYS A 480 -20.05 -15.09 11.18
N GLY A 481 -20.27 -15.49 9.93
CA GLY A 481 -20.08 -14.58 8.81
C GLY A 481 -20.93 -13.33 9.09
N ALA A 482 -20.32 -12.16 9.11
CA ALA A 482 -21.02 -10.93 9.44
C ALA A 482 -22.14 -10.71 8.42
N SER A 483 -23.39 -11.00 8.80
CA SER A 483 -24.54 -10.44 8.11
C SER A 483 -24.45 -8.94 8.33
N SER A 484 -23.89 -8.23 7.35
CA SER A 484 -23.65 -6.80 7.47
C SER A 484 -24.99 -6.10 7.68
N PRO A 485 -25.14 -5.26 8.72
CA PRO A 485 -26.40 -4.59 8.97
C PRO A 485 -26.78 -3.74 7.76
N GLY A 486 -28.05 -3.79 7.37
CA GLY A 486 -28.57 -2.88 6.36
C GLY A 486 -28.59 -1.45 6.87
N ILE A 487 -28.63 -0.50 5.96
CA ILE A 487 -28.77 0.92 6.28
C ILE A 487 -30.02 1.43 5.58
N SER A 488 -30.87 2.11 6.33
CA SER A 488 -32.05 2.81 5.80
C SER A 488 -31.96 4.32 6.08
N LEU A 489 -32.33 5.11 5.07
CA LEU A 489 -32.49 6.56 5.18
C LEU A 489 -33.95 6.94 4.92
N SER A 490 -34.59 7.51 5.93
CA SER A 490 -35.94 8.06 5.83
C SER A 490 -35.94 9.56 6.15
N SER A 491 -36.84 10.28 5.50
CA SER A 491 -37.12 11.68 5.80
C SER A 491 -38.16 11.77 6.91
N LYS A 492 -37.93 12.66 7.89
CA LYS A 492 -38.97 13.04 8.85
C LYS A 492 -39.70 14.26 8.33
N ASP A 493 -41.00 14.10 8.09
CA ASP A 493 -41.87 15.13 7.51
C ASP A 493 -41.60 16.52 8.08
N GLY A 494 -41.30 17.48 7.20
CA GLY A 494 -41.13 18.89 7.55
C GLY A 494 -39.84 19.25 8.31
N THR A 495 -38.90 18.32 8.50
CA THR A 495 -37.63 18.59 9.21
C THR A 495 -36.42 18.63 8.27
N SER A 496 -35.39 19.41 8.62
CA SER A 496 -34.09 19.44 7.90
C SER A 496 -33.16 18.28 8.27
N TYR A 497 -33.74 17.19 8.77
CA TYR A 497 -33.04 16.02 9.28
C TYR A 497 -33.57 14.74 8.62
N LEU A 498 -32.69 13.77 8.49
CA LEU A 498 -32.94 12.42 8.03
C LEU A 498 -32.74 11.46 9.19
N GLU A 499 -33.56 10.44 9.24
CA GLU A 499 -33.38 9.32 10.15
C GLU A 499 -32.55 8.25 9.44
N PHE A 500 -31.35 8.05 9.98
CA PHE A 500 -30.38 7.05 9.55
C PHE A 500 -30.48 5.86 10.51
N SER A 501 -31.03 4.76 10.02
CA SER A 501 -31.30 3.57 10.85
C SER A 501 -30.49 2.38 10.37
N PHE A 502 -30.13 1.50 11.31
CA PHE A 502 -29.45 0.25 11.02
C PHE A 502 -30.46 -0.90 11.05
N ASP A 503 -30.57 -1.62 9.95
CA ASP A 503 -31.34 -2.86 9.86
C ASP A 503 -30.48 -3.99 10.43
N LEU A 504 -30.59 -4.18 11.75
CA LEU A 504 -29.79 -5.13 12.51
C LEU A 504 -30.30 -6.57 12.33
N PRO A 505 -29.41 -7.56 12.16
CA PRO A 505 -29.79 -8.97 12.23
C PRO A 505 -30.39 -9.34 13.59
N ASP A 506 -31.27 -10.34 13.62
CA ASP A 506 -31.91 -10.83 14.85
C ASP A 506 -30.88 -11.13 15.95
N GLY A 507 -31.08 -10.52 17.12
CA GLY A 507 -30.23 -10.69 18.30
C GLY A 507 -29.12 -9.64 18.49
N LEU A 508 -28.83 -8.79 17.50
CA LEU A 508 -27.85 -7.71 17.64
C LEU A 508 -28.50 -6.43 18.18
N SER A 509 -28.03 -5.92 19.31
CA SER A 509 -28.50 -4.63 19.85
C SER A 509 -27.74 -3.44 19.26
N SER A 510 -28.34 -2.25 19.24
CA SER A 510 -27.69 -1.04 18.73
C SER A 510 -26.43 -0.65 19.51
N ASN A 511 -26.39 -0.93 20.82
CA ASN A 511 -25.21 -0.70 21.66
C ASN A 511 -24.06 -1.67 21.33
N GLU A 512 -24.40 -2.89 20.91
CA GLU A 512 -23.44 -3.92 20.51
C GLU A 512 -22.87 -3.66 19.12
N LEU A 513 -23.67 -3.08 18.20
CA LEU A 513 -23.14 -2.57 16.93
C LEU A 513 -22.04 -1.53 17.16
N LEU A 514 -22.23 -0.59 18.09
CA LEU A 514 -21.21 0.42 18.39
C LEU A 514 -19.92 -0.17 18.95
N SER A 515 -20.01 -1.22 19.80
CA SER A 515 -18.81 -1.88 20.33
C SER A 515 -18.04 -2.66 19.25
N ILE A 516 -18.75 -3.23 18.27
CA ILE A 516 -18.15 -3.86 17.09
C ILE A 516 -17.40 -2.81 16.25
N LEU A 517 -18.05 -1.68 15.95
CA LEU A 517 -17.44 -0.61 15.14
C LEU A 517 -16.25 0.04 15.84
N GLY A 518 -16.32 0.21 17.16
CA GLY A 518 -15.19 0.65 17.98
C GLY A 518 -14.02 -0.33 17.89
N SER A 519 -14.28 -1.64 17.97
CA SER A 519 -13.25 -2.68 17.85
C SER A 519 -12.60 -2.71 16.46
N SER A 520 -13.40 -2.50 15.40
CA SER A 520 -12.91 -2.36 14.02
C SER A 520 -12.03 -1.12 13.85
N LYS A 521 -12.43 0.01 14.46
CA LYS A 521 -11.65 1.26 14.45
C LYS A 521 -10.31 1.12 15.18
N ASP A 522 -10.28 0.36 16.28
CA ASP A 522 -9.06 0.07 17.04
C ASP A 522 -8.14 -0.95 16.34
N GLY A 523 -8.55 -1.47 15.17
CA GLY A 523 -7.77 -2.45 14.40
C GLY A 523 -7.75 -3.85 15.02
N LYS A 524 -8.73 -4.19 15.88
CA LYS A 524 -8.86 -5.54 16.42
C LYS A 524 -9.22 -6.51 15.28
N LYS A 525 -8.82 -7.78 15.43
CA LYS A 525 -9.14 -8.85 14.46
C LYS A 525 -10.56 -9.38 14.63
N TYR A 526 -11.10 -9.34 15.85
CA TYR A 526 -12.41 -9.85 16.19
C TYR A 526 -13.12 -9.00 17.24
N HIS A 527 -14.43 -9.21 17.38
CA HIS A 527 -15.24 -8.75 18.51
C HIS A 527 -16.09 -9.90 19.05
N ARG A 528 -16.06 -10.12 20.38
CA ARG A 528 -16.89 -11.12 21.06
C ARG A 528 -18.24 -10.51 21.45
N LEU A 529 -19.33 -11.10 20.97
CA LEU A 529 -20.70 -10.72 21.25
C LEU A 529 -21.14 -11.16 22.65
N ARG A 530 -22.25 -10.59 23.13
CA ARG A 530 -22.86 -10.97 24.42
C ARG A 530 -23.38 -12.41 24.44
N ASP A 531 -23.72 -12.96 23.28
CA ASP A 531 -24.11 -14.37 23.13
C ASP A 531 -22.90 -15.34 23.11
N GLY A 532 -21.68 -14.81 23.23
CA GLY A 532 -20.43 -15.56 23.23
C GLY A 532 -19.83 -15.78 21.84
N SER A 533 -20.56 -15.47 20.76
CA SER A 533 -20.07 -15.65 19.38
C SER A 533 -19.09 -14.57 18.95
N PHE A 534 -18.28 -14.86 17.93
CA PHE A 534 -17.27 -13.93 17.41
C PHE A 534 -17.65 -13.35 16.04
N ILE A 535 -17.37 -12.06 15.87
CA ILE A 535 -17.47 -11.34 14.58
C ILE A 535 -16.08 -10.93 14.11
N ASP A 536 -15.80 -11.19 12.84
CA ASP A 536 -14.60 -10.68 12.15
C ASP A 536 -14.72 -9.16 11.94
N THR A 537 -13.90 -8.38 12.64
CA THR A 537 -13.88 -6.91 12.50
C THR A 537 -13.03 -6.43 11.32
N LEU A 538 -12.32 -7.34 10.65
CA LEU A 538 -11.55 -7.06 9.44
C LEU A 538 -12.40 -7.14 8.17
N ASP A 539 -13.64 -7.63 8.29
CA ASP A 539 -14.65 -7.62 7.24
C ASP A 539 -14.75 -6.23 6.57
N SER A 540 -14.73 -6.23 5.23
CA SER A 540 -14.69 -5.00 4.44
C SER A 540 -15.95 -4.16 4.60
N ASN A 541 -17.11 -4.77 4.82
CA ASN A 541 -18.36 -4.06 5.04
C ASN A 541 -18.39 -3.42 6.43
N LEU A 542 -17.93 -4.13 7.47
CA LEU A 542 -17.82 -3.53 8.82
C LEU A 542 -16.82 -2.38 8.88
N LYS A 543 -15.69 -2.49 8.16
CA LYS A 543 -14.75 -1.37 8.01
C LYS A 543 -15.40 -0.18 7.31
N ALA A 544 -16.05 -0.39 6.17
CA ALA A 544 -16.75 0.67 5.44
C ALA A 544 -17.83 1.34 6.31
N LEU A 545 -18.58 0.56 7.08
CA LEU A 545 -19.60 1.06 8.00
C LEU A 545 -18.99 1.85 9.17
N SER A 546 -17.86 1.38 9.72
CA SER A 546 -17.10 2.09 10.77
C SER A 546 -16.56 3.43 10.27
N GLU A 547 -16.06 3.46 9.03
CA GLU A 547 -15.67 4.71 8.37
C GLU A 547 -16.85 5.66 8.21
N VAL A 548 -17.99 5.21 7.69
CA VAL A 548 -19.19 6.05 7.53
C VAL A 548 -19.63 6.63 8.88
N VAL A 549 -19.69 5.81 9.93
CA VAL A 549 -20.09 6.24 11.28
C VAL A 549 -19.11 7.27 11.86
N THR A 550 -17.81 6.99 11.72
CA THR A 550 -16.74 7.93 12.11
C THR A 550 -16.84 9.23 11.31
N ASN A 551 -17.19 9.13 10.03
CA ASN A 551 -17.23 10.26 9.11
C ASN A 551 -18.40 11.19 9.38
N LEU A 552 -19.53 10.63 9.82
CA LEU A 552 -20.69 11.37 10.35
C LEU A 552 -20.40 12.04 11.70
N GLY A 553 -19.31 11.65 12.39
CA GLY A 553 -18.89 12.23 13.66
C GLY A 553 -19.79 11.82 14.82
N LEU A 554 -20.41 10.65 14.71
CA LEU A 554 -21.37 10.11 15.67
C LEU A 554 -20.68 9.71 16.96
N LYS A 555 -21.34 9.98 18.08
CA LYS A 555 -20.94 9.52 19.41
C LYS A 555 -21.93 8.47 19.90
N ASP A 556 -21.51 7.67 20.87
CA ASP A 556 -22.34 6.61 21.47
C ASP A 556 -23.68 7.12 22.02
N LYS A 557 -23.75 8.40 22.43
CA LYS A 557 -24.96 9.04 22.95
C LYS A 557 -25.95 9.50 21.87
N ASP A 558 -25.53 9.53 20.61
CA ASP A 558 -26.33 10.02 19.48
C ASP A 558 -27.23 8.91 18.91
N LEU A 559 -26.97 7.65 19.26
CA LEU A 559 -27.81 6.50 18.94
C LEU A 559 -29.00 6.42 19.90
N LYS A 560 -30.23 6.55 19.38
CA LYS A 560 -31.45 6.26 20.14
C LYS A 560 -32.27 5.23 19.36
N ASP A 561 -32.56 4.11 19.99
CA ASP A 561 -33.42 3.05 19.44
C ASP A 561 -32.99 2.57 18.03
N GLY A 562 -31.68 2.45 17.79
CA GLY A 562 -31.13 1.98 16.50
C GLY A 562 -31.16 2.99 15.36
N SER A 563 -31.54 4.24 15.63
CA SER A 563 -31.65 5.31 14.65
C SER A 563 -30.85 6.55 15.07
N ILE A 564 -30.48 7.37 14.09
CA ILE A 564 -29.73 8.61 14.26
C ILE A 564 -30.35 9.71 13.40
N SER A 565 -30.54 10.88 14.00
CA SER A 565 -30.93 12.08 13.24
C SER A 565 -29.69 12.74 12.63
N VAL A 566 -29.52 12.65 11.31
CA VAL A 566 -28.44 13.29 10.55
C VAL A 566 -28.98 14.46 9.71
N PRO A 567 -28.24 15.56 9.51
CA PRO A 567 -28.70 16.64 8.64
C PRO A 567 -28.86 16.18 7.18
N VAL A 568 -29.83 16.76 6.46
CA VAL A 568 -30.14 16.41 5.05
C VAL A 568 -28.93 16.52 4.13
N ASN A 569 -27.98 17.44 4.41
CA ASN A 569 -26.75 17.59 3.63
C ASN A 569 -25.83 16.37 3.64
N ARG A 570 -26.07 15.35 4.49
CA ARG A 570 -25.33 14.08 4.51
C ARG A 570 -25.83 13.05 3.51
N ALA A 571 -27.03 13.18 2.94
CA ALA A 571 -27.64 12.16 2.10
C ALA A 571 -26.78 11.76 0.89
N LEU A 572 -26.27 12.75 0.15
CA LEU A 572 -25.45 12.55 -1.04
C LEU A 572 -24.09 11.90 -0.70
N TYR A 573 -23.52 12.25 0.45
CA TYR A 573 -22.30 11.62 0.95
C TYR A 573 -22.56 10.15 1.29
N LEU A 574 -23.63 9.86 2.03
CA LEU A 574 -23.96 8.50 2.46
C LEU A 574 -24.21 7.58 1.27
N GLU A 575 -24.93 8.06 0.26
CA GLU A 575 -25.12 7.29 -0.96
C GLU A 575 -23.80 7.00 -1.69
N GLU A 576 -22.91 7.98 -1.81
CA GLU A 576 -21.63 7.78 -2.50
C GLU A 576 -20.69 6.87 -1.68
N ALA A 577 -20.69 7.00 -0.35
CA ALA A 577 -19.88 6.18 0.54
C ALA A 577 -20.33 4.72 0.59
N LEU A 578 -21.63 4.47 0.42
CA LEU A 578 -22.21 3.12 0.48
C LEU A 578 -22.35 2.46 -0.90
N LYS A 579 -22.21 3.21 -2.00
CA LYS A 579 -22.48 2.74 -3.37
C LYS A 579 -21.68 1.49 -3.77
N ASP A 580 -20.41 1.43 -3.38
CA ASP A 580 -19.49 0.34 -3.72
C ASP A 580 -19.27 -0.61 -2.53
N THR A 581 -20.09 -0.49 -1.48
CA THR A 581 -20.05 -1.38 -0.31
C THR A 581 -21.01 -2.53 -0.53
N GLY A 582 -20.70 -3.72 -0.02
CA GLY A 582 -21.64 -4.85 -0.02
C GLY A 582 -22.82 -4.68 0.94
N ILE A 583 -22.99 -3.48 1.52
CA ILE A 583 -23.99 -3.15 2.52
C ILE A 583 -25.32 -2.84 1.81
N SER A 584 -26.39 -3.48 2.26
CA SER A 584 -27.73 -3.14 1.75
C SER A 584 -28.11 -1.72 2.15
N PHE A 585 -28.44 -0.87 1.18
CA PHE A 585 -28.77 0.53 1.41
C PHE A 585 -30.13 0.87 0.81
N SER A 586 -31.11 1.15 1.69
CA SER A 586 -32.46 1.55 1.31
C SER A 586 -32.71 3.03 1.61
N LYS A 587 -33.53 3.67 0.77
CA LYS A 587 -33.90 5.08 0.87
C LYS A 587 -35.39 5.19 0.62
N ASP A 588 -36.07 6.08 1.35
CA ASP A 588 -37.44 6.42 1.01
C ASP A 588 -37.54 7.13 -0.37
N ALA A 589 -38.76 7.28 -0.87
CA ALA A 589 -39.01 7.91 -2.17
C ALA A 589 -38.56 9.38 -2.19
N HIS A 590 -38.70 10.11 -1.07
CA HIS A 590 -38.39 11.53 -0.98
C HIS A 590 -36.87 11.79 -1.03
N VAL A 591 -36.07 11.03 -0.28
CA VAL A 591 -34.60 11.07 -0.28
C VAL A 591 -34.07 10.64 -1.65
N SER A 592 -34.64 9.59 -2.24
CA SER A 592 -34.25 9.12 -3.58
C SER A 592 -34.50 10.18 -4.65
N GLU A 593 -35.65 10.85 -4.61
CA GLU A 593 -35.99 11.91 -5.55
C GLU A 593 -35.10 13.15 -5.36
N MET A 594 -34.88 13.57 -4.11
CA MET A 594 -33.98 14.68 -3.76
C MET A 594 -32.56 14.47 -4.34
N ILE A 595 -32.00 13.28 -4.11
CA ILE A 595 -30.68 12.89 -4.63
C ILE A 595 -30.67 12.92 -6.16
N ALA A 596 -31.69 12.34 -6.80
CA ALA A 596 -31.79 12.26 -8.25
C ALA A 596 -31.83 13.66 -8.89
N ARG A 597 -32.60 14.59 -8.31
CA ARG A 597 -32.72 15.98 -8.77
C ARG A 597 -31.37 16.73 -8.71
N ILE A 598 -30.55 16.47 -7.69
CA ILE A 598 -29.23 17.10 -7.53
C ILE A 598 -28.20 16.49 -8.49
N ARG A 599 -28.23 15.17 -8.69
CA ARG A 599 -27.31 14.45 -9.58
C ARG A 599 -27.58 14.69 -11.07
N ASP A 600 -28.85 14.78 -11.48
CA ASP A 600 -29.24 15.15 -12.85
C ASP A 600 -30.13 16.39 -12.87
N PRO A 601 -29.53 17.60 -12.78
CA PRO A 601 -30.30 18.86 -12.77
C PRO A 601 -31.15 19.10 -14.01
N ARG A 602 -30.85 18.41 -15.12
CA ARG A 602 -31.64 18.55 -16.37
C ARG A 602 -33.05 18.00 -16.19
N SER A 603 -33.18 16.93 -15.42
CA SER A 603 -34.44 16.25 -15.09
C SER A 603 -35.33 17.04 -14.14
N PHE A 604 -34.77 18.03 -13.42
CA PHE A 604 -35.53 18.86 -12.50
C PHE A 604 -36.57 19.72 -13.26
N ASP A 605 -37.84 19.53 -12.93
CA ASP A 605 -38.96 20.26 -13.52
C ASP A 605 -39.08 21.66 -12.92
N PHE A 606 -38.19 22.53 -13.40
CA PHE A 606 -38.21 23.95 -13.10
C PHE A 606 -38.34 24.75 -14.39
N ARG A 607 -39.37 25.61 -14.43
CA ARG A 607 -39.65 26.50 -15.55
C ARG A 607 -38.92 27.82 -15.36
N ILE A 608 -37.93 28.05 -16.20
CA ILE A 608 -37.19 29.32 -16.27
C ILE A 608 -38.15 30.44 -16.72
N PRO A 609 -38.14 31.62 -16.08
CA PRO A 609 -38.97 32.75 -16.51
C PRO A 609 -38.74 33.13 -17.98
N SER A 610 -39.82 33.51 -18.67
CA SER A 610 -39.82 33.67 -20.13
C SER A 610 -38.85 34.75 -20.63
N ASN A 611 -38.61 35.80 -19.83
CA ASN A 611 -37.65 36.88 -20.10
C ASN A 611 -36.20 36.37 -20.23
N TYR A 612 -35.84 35.26 -19.57
CA TYR A 612 -34.48 34.70 -19.66
C TYR A 612 -34.35 33.53 -20.64
N LYS A 613 -35.46 32.89 -21.02
CA LYS A 613 -35.46 31.62 -21.75
C LYS A 613 -34.73 31.69 -23.10
N SER A 614 -34.85 32.82 -23.81
CA SER A 614 -34.16 33.09 -25.08
C SER A 614 -32.74 33.62 -24.92
N ILE A 615 -32.38 34.14 -23.74
CA ILE A 615 -31.09 34.75 -23.45
C ILE A 615 -30.09 33.70 -22.94
N LEU A 616 -30.57 32.77 -22.10
CA LEU A 616 -29.74 31.73 -21.49
C LEU A 616 -29.37 30.65 -22.51
N ARG A 617 -28.08 30.26 -22.51
CA ARG A 617 -27.60 29.05 -23.19
C ARG A 617 -28.00 27.79 -22.42
N ASP A 618 -28.00 26.63 -23.08
CA ASP A 618 -28.50 25.39 -22.47
C ASP A 618 -27.71 24.95 -21.24
N TYR A 619 -26.38 25.14 -21.23
CA TYR A 619 -25.60 24.91 -20.01
C TYR A 619 -26.01 25.90 -18.91
N GLN A 620 -26.23 27.17 -19.21
CA GLN A 620 -26.67 28.16 -18.21
C GLN A 620 -28.03 27.79 -17.63
N LYS A 621 -28.99 27.33 -18.45
CA LYS A 621 -30.27 26.78 -18.00
C LYS A 621 -30.08 25.62 -17.02
N THR A 622 -29.14 24.72 -17.32
CA THR A 622 -28.79 23.59 -16.46
C THR A 622 -28.21 24.05 -15.12
N GLY A 623 -27.39 25.11 -15.12
CA GLY A 623 -26.83 25.67 -13.89
C GLY A 623 -27.88 26.34 -13.01
N VAL A 624 -28.84 27.07 -13.60
CA VAL A 624 -30.00 27.61 -12.87
C VAL A 624 -30.82 26.49 -12.24
N LYS A 625 -31.12 25.44 -13.01
CA LYS A 625 -31.84 24.25 -12.49
C LYS A 625 -31.09 23.57 -11.35
N TRP A 626 -29.76 23.46 -11.43
CA TRP A 626 -28.94 22.88 -10.36
C TRP A 626 -29.03 23.70 -9.08
N MET A 627 -28.92 25.04 -9.16
CA MET A 627 -29.08 25.91 -7.99
C MET A 627 -30.49 25.81 -7.39
N LYS A 628 -31.54 25.72 -8.22
CA LYS A 628 -32.92 25.50 -7.75
C LYS A 628 -33.13 24.13 -7.13
N ALA A 629 -32.49 23.08 -7.64
CA ALA A 629 -32.55 21.75 -7.04
C ALA A 629 -31.95 21.74 -5.62
N LEU A 630 -30.80 22.41 -5.43
CA LEU A 630 -30.19 22.60 -4.10
C LEU A 630 -31.11 23.40 -3.17
N GLU A 631 -31.66 24.53 -3.63
CA GLU A 631 -32.60 25.35 -2.86
C GLU A 631 -33.83 24.56 -2.38
N SER A 632 -34.43 23.77 -3.28
CA SER A 632 -35.60 22.93 -2.97
C SER A 632 -35.31 21.85 -1.93
N SER A 633 -34.04 21.50 -1.77
CA SER A 633 -33.55 20.50 -0.81
C SER A 633 -32.99 21.12 0.49
N GLY A 634 -33.04 22.46 0.63
CA GLY A 634 -32.44 23.16 1.77
C GLY A 634 -30.91 23.18 1.76
N LEU A 635 -30.28 23.00 0.59
CA LEU A 635 -28.84 22.86 0.41
C LEU A 635 -28.23 24.09 -0.27
N CYS A 636 -26.92 24.22 -0.12
CA CYS A 636 -26.10 25.31 -0.64
C CYS A 636 -25.00 24.77 -1.54
N GLY A 637 -24.40 25.60 -2.40
CA GLY A 637 -23.40 25.12 -3.36
C GLY A 637 -22.37 26.15 -3.82
N ILE A 638 -21.39 25.66 -4.58
CA ILE A 638 -20.35 26.43 -5.26
C ILE A 638 -20.62 26.38 -6.77
N LEU A 639 -20.90 27.54 -7.37
CA LEU A 639 -20.89 27.71 -8.83
C LEU A 639 -19.47 28.04 -9.29
N ALA A 640 -18.73 27.00 -9.66
CA ALA A 640 -17.33 27.02 -10.04
C ALA A 640 -17.12 26.98 -11.56
N ASP A 641 -18.09 27.48 -12.33
CA ASP A 641 -17.95 27.63 -13.78
C ASP A 641 -16.74 28.48 -14.15
N ASP A 642 -16.11 28.11 -15.26
CA ASP A 642 -15.00 28.84 -15.86
C ASP A 642 -15.36 30.32 -16.13
N MET A 643 -14.35 31.18 -16.12
CA MET A 643 -14.52 32.62 -16.09
C MET A 643 -15.09 33.16 -17.40
N GLY A 644 -16.28 33.76 -17.39
CA GLY A 644 -16.91 34.27 -18.62
C GLY A 644 -17.99 33.35 -19.20
N LEU A 645 -18.35 32.25 -18.52
CA LEU A 645 -19.54 31.44 -18.80
C LEU A 645 -20.87 32.09 -18.33
N GLY A 646 -20.83 33.33 -17.84
CA GLY A 646 -22.03 34.07 -17.42
C GLY A 646 -22.63 33.58 -16.11
N LYS A 647 -21.81 33.42 -15.06
CA LYS A 647 -22.26 33.07 -13.70
C LYS A 647 -23.26 34.09 -13.14
N THR A 648 -22.98 35.39 -13.31
CA THR A 648 -23.84 36.50 -12.88
C THR A 648 -25.24 36.38 -13.46
N LEU A 649 -25.38 36.13 -14.76
CA LEU A 649 -26.68 35.94 -15.42
C LEU A 649 -27.46 34.73 -14.85
N GLN A 650 -26.76 33.62 -14.57
CA GLN A 650 -27.38 32.45 -13.93
C GLN A 650 -27.94 32.81 -12.54
N VAL A 651 -27.19 33.59 -11.76
CA VAL A 651 -27.60 34.04 -10.42
C VAL A 651 -28.74 35.06 -10.47
N ILE A 652 -28.70 36.03 -11.39
CA ILE A 652 -29.81 36.98 -11.59
C ILE A 652 -31.10 36.21 -11.89
N THR A 653 -31.02 35.20 -12.76
CA THR A 653 -32.16 34.32 -13.08
C THR A 653 -32.64 33.54 -11.85
N LEU A 654 -31.72 33.06 -11.01
CA LEU A 654 -32.04 32.34 -9.76
C LEU A 654 -32.85 33.22 -8.80
N ILE A 655 -32.40 34.47 -8.60
CA ILE A 655 -33.06 35.43 -7.71
C ILE A 655 -34.42 35.84 -8.29
N ASP A 656 -34.50 36.19 -9.58
CA ASP A 656 -35.77 36.65 -10.19
C ASP A 656 -36.86 35.57 -10.17
N SER A 657 -36.46 34.30 -10.18
CA SER A 657 -37.36 33.16 -10.13
C SER A 657 -37.67 32.63 -8.73
N GLY A 658 -37.10 33.22 -7.68
CA GLY A 658 -37.27 32.81 -6.29
C GLY A 658 -38.31 33.61 -5.51
N ASP A 659 -38.37 33.34 -4.20
CA ASP A 659 -39.12 34.14 -3.24
C ASP A 659 -38.48 35.53 -3.06
N LYS A 660 -39.30 36.58 -3.17
CA LYS A 660 -38.92 37.99 -3.03
C LYS A 660 -39.43 38.62 -1.74
N SER A 661 -39.96 37.83 -0.80
CA SER A 661 -40.41 38.28 0.52
C SER A 661 -39.28 38.85 1.40
N ARG A 662 -38.03 38.53 1.06
CA ARG A 662 -36.81 38.97 1.74
C ARG A 662 -35.76 39.40 0.70
N PRO A 663 -34.93 40.40 1.01
CA PRO A 663 -33.87 40.82 0.10
C PRO A 663 -32.83 39.73 -0.09
N SER A 664 -32.16 39.73 -1.23
CA SER A 664 -30.97 38.91 -1.50
C SER A 664 -29.71 39.75 -1.39
N LEU A 665 -28.71 39.29 -0.64
CA LEU A 665 -27.42 39.97 -0.51
C LEU A 665 -26.39 39.38 -1.46
N VAL A 666 -25.75 40.24 -2.24
CA VAL A 666 -24.58 39.90 -3.05
C VAL A 666 -23.37 40.66 -2.51
N VAL A 667 -22.36 39.91 -2.06
CA VAL A 667 -21.07 40.43 -1.59
C VAL A 667 -20.03 40.16 -2.67
N ALA A 668 -19.48 41.23 -3.23
CA ALA A 668 -18.51 41.14 -4.32
C ALA A 668 -17.22 41.92 -3.97
N PRO A 669 -16.11 41.73 -4.71
CA PRO A 669 -14.99 42.65 -4.65
C PRO A 669 -15.49 44.09 -4.93
N THR A 670 -14.89 45.09 -4.29
CA THR A 670 -15.32 46.50 -4.40
C THR A 670 -15.43 46.96 -5.87
N SER A 671 -14.53 46.46 -6.71
CA SER A 671 -14.51 46.72 -8.14
C SER A 671 -15.70 46.19 -8.93
N LEU A 672 -16.43 45.19 -8.41
CA LEU A 672 -17.49 44.46 -9.12
C LEU A 672 -18.89 44.82 -8.69
N VAL A 673 -19.03 45.52 -7.56
CA VAL A 673 -20.32 45.96 -7.03
C VAL A 673 -21.15 46.68 -8.09
N TYR A 674 -20.55 47.65 -8.79
CA TYR A 674 -21.27 48.40 -9.81
C TYR A 674 -21.38 47.64 -11.16
N ASN A 675 -20.50 46.68 -11.44
CA ASN A 675 -20.67 45.77 -12.58
C ASN A 675 -21.90 44.87 -12.38
N TRP A 676 -22.09 44.34 -11.16
CA TRP A 676 -23.29 43.62 -10.78
C TRP A 676 -24.55 44.46 -10.95
N LYS A 677 -24.52 45.73 -10.51
CA LYS A 677 -25.62 46.67 -10.72
C LYS A 677 -25.98 46.79 -12.21
N ALA A 678 -24.98 47.04 -13.06
CA ALA A 678 -25.20 47.16 -14.51
C ALA A 678 -25.73 45.86 -15.15
N GLU A 679 -25.25 44.70 -14.72
CA GLU A 679 -25.74 43.41 -15.22
C GLU A 679 -27.17 43.11 -14.75
N ILE A 680 -27.53 43.47 -13.51
CA ILE A 680 -28.91 43.36 -13.01
C ILE A 680 -29.83 44.28 -13.81
N GLU A 681 -29.46 45.55 -14.00
CA GLU A 681 -30.25 46.51 -14.79
C GLU A 681 -30.45 46.05 -16.24
N LYS A 682 -29.44 45.38 -16.83
CA LYS A 682 -29.48 44.86 -18.19
C LYS A 682 -30.35 43.59 -18.33
N PHE A 683 -30.16 42.61 -17.44
CA PHE A 683 -30.74 41.28 -17.61
C PHE A 683 -31.98 41.05 -16.75
N GLY A 684 -32.10 41.71 -15.60
CA GLY A 684 -33.26 41.65 -14.71
C GLY A 684 -33.85 43.04 -14.45
N PRO A 685 -34.35 43.76 -15.48
CA PRO A 685 -34.88 45.11 -15.33
C PRO A 685 -36.12 45.20 -14.41
N THR A 686 -36.72 44.05 -14.06
CA THR A 686 -37.82 43.92 -13.12
C THR A 686 -37.38 43.86 -11.65
N LEU A 687 -36.07 43.69 -11.39
CA LEU A 687 -35.52 43.58 -10.04
C LEU A 687 -35.09 44.96 -9.53
N SER A 688 -35.50 45.29 -8.31
CA SER A 688 -34.99 46.48 -7.63
C SER A 688 -33.63 46.19 -6.98
N VAL A 689 -32.64 47.07 -7.23
CA VAL A 689 -31.26 46.90 -6.74
C VAL A 689 -30.79 48.10 -5.92
N LEU A 690 -30.21 47.82 -4.75
CA LEU A 690 -29.63 48.80 -3.84
C LEU A 690 -28.12 48.57 -3.71
N VAL A 691 -27.31 49.61 -3.92
CA VAL A 691 -25.86 49.56 -3.67
C VAL A 691 -25.55 50.23 -2.33
N VAL A 692 -25.07 49.45 -1.36
CA VAL A 692 -24.64 49.94 -0.04
C VAL A 692 -23.16 50.31 -0.11
N ASP A 693 -22.91 51.58 -0.44
CA ASP A 693 -21.57 52.16 -0.61
C ASP A 693 -21.55 53.62 -0.14
N GLY A 694 -20.36 54.22 -0.02
CA GLY A 694 -20.17 55.60 0.46
C GLY A 694 -19.80 55.69 1.94
N PRO A 695 -19.85 56.87 2.58
CA PRO A 695 -19.49 57.06 3.99
C PRO A 695 -20.41 56.31 4.96
N ARG A 696 -19.93 55.99 6.18
CA ARG A 696 -20.68 55.18 7.16
C ARG A 696 -22.10 55.69 7.41
N LYS A 697 -22.25 57.00 7.62
CA LYS A 697 -23.56 57.64 7.89
C LYS A 697 -24.56 57.44 6.74
N THR A 698 -24.08 57.47 5.49
CA THR A 698 -24.90 57.16 4.32
C THR A 698 -25.29 55.69 4.29
N ARG A 699 -24.35 54.79 4.59
CA ARG A 699 -24.60 53.34 4.61
C ARG A 699 -25.59 52.94 5.71
N GLU A 700 -25.52 53.57 6.88
CA GLU A 700 -26.52 53.40 7.96
C GLU A 700 -27.94 53.68 7.45
N THR A 701 -28.15 54.78 6.73
CA THR A 701 -29.44 55.07 6.09
C THR A 701 -29.80 54.04 5.01
N LEU A 702 -28.87 53.68 4.12
CA LEU A 702 -29.15 52.74 3.03
C LEU A 702 -29.53 51.35 3.56
N VAL A 703 -28.90 50.89 4.63
CA VAL A 703 -29.21 49.58 5.23
C VAL A 703 -30.63 49.53 5.79
N THR A 704 -31.19 50.65 6.27
CA THR A 704 -32.61 50.67 6.70
C THR A 704 -33.60 50.48 5.56
N LEU A 705 -33.20 50.77 4.32
CA LEU A 705 -34.04 50.66 3.13
C LEU A 705 -33.98 49.26 2.48
N THR A 706 -33.18 48.33 3.01
CA THR A 706 -32.93 47.03 2.33
C THR A 706 -34.19 46.20 2.13
N GLY A 707 -35.21 46.37 2.99
CA GLY A 707 -36.49 45.66 2.85
C GLY A 707 -37.32 46.08 1.63
N ASP A 708 -37.02 47.23 1.03
CA ASP A 708 -37.74 47.75 -0.14
C ASP A 708 -37.13 47.29 -1.48
N TYR A 709 -36.03 46.52 -1.42
CA TYR A 709 -35.26 46.10 -2.59
C TYR A 709 -35.14 44.58 -2.69
N ASP A 710 -35.18 44.05 -3.92
CA ASP A 710 -35.00 42.62 -4.18
C ASP A 710 -33.53 42.20 -3.97
N ILE A 711 -32.58 43.06 -4.37
CA ILE A 711 -31.14 42.79 -4.31
C ILE A 711 -30.39 43.92 -3.62
N VAL A 712 -29.55 43.55 -2.65
CA VAL A 712 -28.61 44.43 -1.96
C VAL A 712 -27.20 44.06 -2.38
N LEU A 713 -26.43 45.04 -2.85
CA LEU A 713 -25.05 44.92 -3.28
C LEU A 713 -24.11 45.59 -2.29
N THR A 714 -23.08 44.87 -1.85
CA THR A 714 -22.03 45.43 -0.99
C THR A 714 -20.68 44.76 -1.26
N SER A 715 -19.62 45.20 -0.57
CA SER A 715 -18.29 44.66 -0.73
C SER A 715 -17.71 44.04 0.54
N TYR A 716 -16.80 43.08 0.39
CA TYR A 716 -16.14 42.40 1.51
C TYR A 716 -15.54 43.36 2.55
N PRO A 717 -14.84 44.46 2.17
CA PRO A 717 -14.31 45.41 3.15
C PRO A 717 -15.38 46.19 3.92
N LEU A 718 -16.55 46.43 3.30
CA LEU A 718 -17.67 47.15 3.92
C LEU A 718 -18.44 46.26 4.89
N VAL A 719 -18.77 45.02 4.50
CA VAL A 719 -19.37 44.02 5.41
C VAL A 719 -18.53 43.84 6.68
N ARG A 720 -17.20 43.84 6.54
CA ARG A 720 -16.29 43.78 7.69
C ARG A 720 -16.39 45.00 8.62
N LYS A 721 -16.56 46.20 8.05
CA LYS A 721 -16.62 47.45 8.81
C LYS A 721 -17.97 47.68 9.49
N ASP A 722 -19.02 47.15 8.88
CA ASP A 722 -20.42 47.44 9.20
C ASP A 722 -21.20 46.19 9.60
N GLN A 723 -20.52 45.19 10.16
CA GLN A 723 -21.10 43.90 10.53
C GLN A 723 -22.35 44.06 11.43
N ASP A 724 -22.31 45.05 12.31
CA ASP A 724 -23.41 45.45 13.19
C ASP A 724 -24.68 45.80 12.42
N LEU A 725 -24.56 46.49 11.28
CA LEU A 725 -25.71 46.94 10.48
C LEU A 725 -26.49 45.80 9.84
N TYR A 726 -25.85 44.65 9.57
CA TYR A 726 -26.48 43.52 8.88
C TYR A 726 -27.06 42.46 9.83
N SER A 727 -26.85 42.60 11.15
CA SER A 727 -27.14 41.55 12.13
C SER A 727 -28.64 41.25 12.33
N ASP A 728 -29.50 42.23 12.09
CA ASP A 728 -30.96 42.15 12.27
C ASP A 728 -31.73 41.89 10.96
N ILE A 729 -31.03 41.71 9.84
CA ILE A 729 -31.65 41.49 8.53
C ILE A 729 -31.59 40.01 8.16
N ASP A 730 -32.74 39.42 7.86
CA ASP A 730 -32.85 38.06 7.32
C ASP A 730 -32.88 38.12 5.79
N PHE A 731 -31.80 37.68 5.14
CA PHE A 731 -31.72 37.62 3.68
C PHE A 731 -32.28 36.30 3.13
N ASN A 732 -32.84 36.32 1.93
CA ASN A 732 -33.20 35.08 1.23
C ASN A 732 -31.93 34.35 0.77
N TYR A 733 -31.12 35.01 -0.07
CA TYR A 733 -29.80 34.53 -0.47
C TYR A 733 -28.69 35.39 0.12
N CYS A 734 -27.58 34.76 0.48
CA CYS A 734 -26.27 35.42 0.61
C CYS A 734 -25.31 34.82 -0.43
N ILE A 735 -24.91 35.64 -1.39
CA ILE A 735 -24.12 35.22 -2.55
C ILE A 735 -22.74 35.89 -2.48
N LEU A 736 -21.70 35.07 -2.55
CA LEU A 736 -20.31 35.54 -2.56
C LEU A 736 -19.76 35.43 -3.97
N ASP A 737 -19.46 36.57 -4.57
CA ASP A 737 -18.69 36.62 -5.82
C ASP A 737 -17.18 36.62 -5.51
N GLU A 738 -16.39 35.91 -6.31
CA GLU A 738 -14.97 35.66 -6.07
C GLU A 738 -14.72 35.17 -4.62
N ALA A 739 -15.37 34.06 -4.25
CA ALA A 739 -15.38 33.50 -2.88
C ALA A 739 -13.99 33.17 -2.30
N GLN A 740 -12.93 33.14 -3.11
CA GLN A 740 -11.54 33.07 -2.63
C GLN A 740 -11.15 34.26 -1.71
N HIS A 741 -11.93 35.34 -1.69
CA HIS A 741 -11.79 36.42 -0.70
C HIS A 741 -11.97 35.95 0.76
N ILE A 742 -12.67 34.82 0.99
CA ILE A 742 -12.84 34.23 2.32
C ILE A 742 -11.96 32.99 2.55
N LYS A 743 -10.91 32.79 1.74
CA LYS A 743 -10.03 31.61 1.80
C LYS A 743 -9.37 31.36 3.15
N ASN A 744 -9.07 32.42 3.90
CA ASN A 744 -8.53 32.31 5.25
C ASN A 744 -9.66 32.49 6.29
N PRO A 745 -10.05 31.41 7.00
CA PRO A 745 -11.18 31.44 7.92
C PRO A 745 -10.94 32.31 9.16
N VAL A 746 -9.68 32.61 9.49
CA VAL A 746 -9.31 33.41 10.68
C VAL A 746 -9.53 34.90 10.42
N THR A 747 -9.60 35.33 9.15
CA THR A 747 -9.74 36.74 8.80
C THR A 747 -11.05 37.34 9.28
N SER A 748 -11.01 38.60 9.72
CA SER A 748 -12.21 39.35 10.13
C SER A 748 -13.24 39.45 8.99
N ALA A 749 -12.81 39.54 7.73
CA ALA A 749 -13.71 39.53 6.58
C ALA A 749 -14.50 38.20 6.47
N ALA A 750 -13.82 37.05 6.54
CA ALA A 750 -14.48 35.74 6.51
C ALA A 750 -15.46 35.57 7.68
N LYS A 751 -15.06 35.96 8.90
CA LYS A 751 -15.94 35.91 10.08
C LYS A 751 -17.18 36.80 9.93
N SER A 752 -17.02 38.01 9.40
CA SER A 752 -18.12 38.97 9.23
C SER A 752 -19.15 38.46 8.22
N VAL A 753 -18.70 37.98 7.07
CA VAL A 753 -19.58 37.43 6.03
C VAL A 753 -20.31 36.18 6.51
N LYS A 754 -19.64 35.28 7.24
CA LYS A 754 -20.26 34.05 7.78
C LYS A 754 -21.33 34.32 8.85
N SER A 755 -21.30 35.48 9.49
CA SER A 755 -22.30 35.89 10.50
C SER A 755 -23.62 36.37 9.90
N ILE A 756 -23.69 36.60 8.58
CA ILE A 756 -24.89 37.09 7.92
C ILE A 756 -25.97 36.00 7.93
N LYS A 757 -27.16 36.37 8.42
CA LYS A 757 -28.35 35.52 8.44
C LYS A 757 -28.92 35.42 7.03
N SER A 758 -28.99 34.20 6.51
CA SER A 758 -29.51 33.91 5.18
C SER A 758 -30.11 32.52 5.13
N ARG A 759 -31.19 32.34 4.35
CA ARG A 759 -31.82 31.03 4.14
C ARG A 759 -30.98 30.15 3.22
N TYR A 760 -30.45 30.74 2.15
CA TYR A 760 -29.64 30.04 1.15
C TYR A 760 -28.32 30.77 0.93
N ARG A 761 -27.26 29.99 0.69
CA ARG A 761 -25.92 30.52 0.47
C ARG A 761 -25.34 29.97 -0.83
N LEU A 762 -24.72 30.85 -1.60
CA LEU A 762 -24.08 30.49 -2.87
C LEU A 762 -22.69 31.12 -2.93
N ALA A 763 -21.69 30.32 -3.26
CA ALA A 763 -20.34 30.80 -3.53
C ALA A 763 -20.07 30.72 -5.03
N MET A 764 -19.54 31.79 -5.61
CA MET A 764 -19.09 31.82 -7.00
C MET A 764 -17.58 32.02 -7.04
N THR A 765 -16.92 31.23 -7.88
CA THR A 765 -15.48 31.37 -8.11
C THR A 765 -15.12 30.82 -9.50
N GLY A 766 -14.06 31.34 -10.11
CA GLY A 766 -13.49 30.76 -11.32
C GLY A 766 -12.57 29.56 -11.04
N THR A 767 -12.08 29.46 -9.80
CA THR A 767 -11.04 28.52 -9.37
C THR A 767 -11.48 27.88 -8.05
N PRO A 768 -12.19 26.73 -8.08
CA PRO A 768 -12.82 26.16 -6.88
C PRO A 768 -11.86 25.84 -5.75
N VAL A 769 -10.59 25.56 -6.05
CA VAL A 769 -9.51 25.51 -5.07
C VAL A 769 -8.29 26.16 -5.68
N GLU A 770 -7.91 27.32 -5.16
CA GLU A 770 -6.85 28.14 -5.74
C GLU A 770 -5.47 27.70 -5.22
N ASN A 771 -5.37 27.36 -3.92
CA ASN A 771 -4.06 27.07 -3.30
C ASN A 771 -4.04 26.03 -2.15
N THR A 772 -5.12 25.79 -1.39
CA THR A 772 -5.07 24.90 -0.20
C THR A 772 -6.40 24.20 0.10
N LEU A 773 -6.37 23.06 0.80
CA LEU A 773 -7.58 22.39 1.30
C LEU A 773 -8.34 23.22 2.36
N THR A 774 -7.62 23.99 3.18
CA THR A 774 -8.20 24.96 4.12
C THR A 774 -9.11 25.99 3.45
N GLU A 775 -8.76 26.44 2.23
CA GLU A 775 -9.60 27.38 1.47
C GLU A 775 -10.96 26.77 1.13
N LEU A 776 -10.96 25.53 0.63
CA LEU A 776 -12.18 24.78 0.37
C LEU A 776 -13.01 24.62 1.65
N TRP A 777 -12.37 24.26 2.76
CA TRP A 777 -13.04 24.17 4.06
C TRP A 777 -13.71 25.50 4.46
N SER A 778 -13.01 26.62 4.29
CA SER A 778 -13.55 27.93 4.65
C SER A 778 -14.80 28.30 3.85
N ILE A 779 -14.84 27.96 2.55
CA ILE A 779 -16.00 28.18 1.69
C ILE A 779 -17.16 27.25 2.09
N PHE A 780 -16.90 25.97 2.34
CA PHE A 780 -17.94 25.03 2.80
C PHE A 780 -18.50 25.39 4.17
N ASP A 781 -17.67 25.92 5.07
CA ASP A 781 -18.10 26.44 6.37
C ASP A 781 -18.99 27.68 6.23
N PHE A 782 -18.83 28.48 5.17
CA PHE A 782 -19.81 29.51 4.82
C PHE A 782 -21.11 28.88 4.29
N LEU A 783 -21.04 27.95 3.33
CA LEU A 783 -22.23 27.38 2.69
C LEU A 783 -23.10 26.56 3.65
N MET A 784 -22.49 25.67 4.41
CA MET A 784 -23.13 24.71 5.30
C MET A 784 -22.26 24.55 6.56
N PRO A 785 -22.38 25.47 7.55
CA PRO A 785 -21.59 25.43 8.77
C PRO A 785 -21.62 24.05 9.46
N GLY A 786 -20.45 23.54 9.83
CA GLY A 786 -20.29 22.23 10.47
C GLY A 786 -20.33 21.00 9.54
N TYR A 787 -20.63 21.16 8.25
CA TYR A 787 -20.66 20.05 7.29
C TYR A 787 -19.32 19.30 7.19
N LEU A 788 -18.20 20.01 7.14
CA LEU A 788 -16.85 19.39 7.17
C LEU A 788 -16.26 19.32 8.58
N GLY A 789 -17.08 19.51 9.62
CA GLY A 789 -16.64 19.61 11.01
C GLY A 789 -15.83 20.88 11.31
N SER A 790 -15.29 20.95 12.53
CA SER A 790 -14.42 22.06 12.95
C SER A 790 -13.11 22.09 12.14
N HIS A 791 -12.53 23.28 11.93
CA HIS A 791 -11.24 23.45 11.27
C HIS A 791 -10.14 22.51 11.77
N ARG A 792 -10.01 22.33 13.10
CA ARG A 792 -9.03 21.41 13.69
C ARG A 792 -9.22 19.96 13.22
N ARG A 793 -10.45 19.45 13.29
CA ARG A 793 -10.78 18.09 12.83
C ARG A 793 -10.57 17.94 11.32
N PHE A 794 -10.89 18.96 10.54
CA PHE A 794 -10.64 18.95 9.10
C PHE A 794 -9.14 18.82 8.79
N LEU A 795 -8.30 19.58 9.49
CA LEU A 795 -6.85 19.49 9.34
C LEU A 795 -6.31 18.10 9.71
N GLU A 796 -6.78 17.52 10.81
CA GLU A 796 -6.35 16.19 11.27
C GLU A 796 -6.82 15.06 10.35
N ARG A 797 -8.04 15.16 9.82
CA ARG A 797 -8.68 14.10 9.03
C ARG A 797 -8.35 14.16 7.54
N TYR A 798 -8.13 15.35 6.98
CA TYR A 798 -7.95 15.53 5.55
C TYR A 798 -6.62 16.21 5.24
N GLU A 799 -6.39 17.42 5.74
CA GLU A 799 -5.26 18.21 5.24
C GLU A 799 -3.90 17.59 5.56
N LYS A 800 -3.67 17.16 6.80
CA LYS A 800 -2.39 16.54 7.19
C LYS A 800 -2.14 15.22 6.47
N PRO A 801 -3.05 14.22 6.47
CA PRO A 801 -2.83 12.95 5.76
C PRO A 801 -2.59 13.16 4.25
N ILE A 802 -3.38 14.04 3.62
CA ILE A 802 -3.27 14.28 2.17
C ILE A 802 -1.94 14.98 1.83
N THR A 803 -1.55 16.01 2.59
CA THR A 803 -0.37 16.83 2.26
C THR A 803 0.96 16.28 2.79
N SER A 804 0.95 15.56 3.90
CA SER A 804 2.17 15.05 4.55
C SER A 804 2.45 13.59 4.18
N ASP A 805 1.41 12.75 4.16
CA ASP A 805 1.54 11.30 4.02
C ASP A 805 1.12 10.79 2.63
N GLY A 806 0.56 11.66 1.78
CA GLY A 806 0.11 11.30 0.44
C GLY A 806 -1.12 10.39 0.43
N ASP A 807 -1.95 10.44 1.49
CA ASP A 807 -3.10 9.58 1.68
C ASP A 807 -4.18 9.80 0.59
N LYS A 808 -4.28 8.82 -0.32
CA LYS A 808 -5.24 8.84 -1.44
C LYS A 808 -6.66 8.55 -1.00
N ASP A 809 -6.86 7.79 0.06
CA ASP A 809 -8.18 7.42 0.57
C ASP A 809 -8.83 8.61 1.29
N ALA A 810 -8.04 9.36 2.07
CA ALA A 810 -8.48 10.62 2.66
C ALA A 810 -8.90 11.64 1.58
N LEU A 811 -8.15 11.72 0.47
CA LEU A 811 -8.51 12.60 -0.66
C LEU A 811 -9.80 12.13 -1.35
N LYS A 812 -9.92 10.83 -1.66
CA LYS A 812 -11.13 10.26 -2.26
C LYS A 812 -12.35 10.51 -1.38
N ASN A 813 -12.20 10.33 -0.07
CA ASN A 813 -13.25 10.61 0.91
C ASN A 813 -13.65 12.10 0.90
N LEU A 814 -12.70 13.04 0.92
CA LEU A 814 -13.01 14.46 0.85
C LEU A 814 -13.75 14.83 -0.45
N VAL A 815 -13.28 14.32 -1.59
CA VAL A 815 -13.90 14.58 -2.90
C VAL A 815 -15.36 14.10 -2.91
N SER A 816 -15.64 12.92 -2.36
CA SER A 816 -17.02 12.40 -2.27
C SER A 816 -17.95 13.31 -1.45
N HIS A 817 -17.42 13.98 -0.41
CA HIS A 817 -18.19 14.91 0.41
C HIS A 817 -18.52 16.22 -0.32
N VAL A 818 -17.59 16.75 -1.13
CA VAL A 818 -17.73 18.11 -1.67
C VAL A 818 -18.29 18.14 -3.09
N LYS A 819 -18.00 17.12 -3.91
CA LYS A 819 -18.35 17.08 -5.33
C LYS A 819 -19.83 17.33 -5.64
N PRO A 820 -20.81 16.78 -4.90
CA PRO A 820 -22.23 17.03 -5.19
C PRO A 820 -22.66 18.50 -5.10
N PHE A 821 -21.92 19.30 -4.33
CA PHE A 821 -22.21 20.71 -4.07
C PHE A 821 -21.38 21.66 -4.93
N ILE A 822 -20.62 21.15 -5.90
CA ILE A 822 -19.77 21.95 -6.80
C ILE A 822 -20.19 21.71 -8.24
N LEU A 823 -20.66 22.77 -8.91
CA LEU A 823 -20.87 22.74 -10.35
C LEU A 823 -19.70 23.44 -11.06
N ARG A 824 -18.89 22.67 -11.79
CA ARG A 824 -17.75 23.17 -12.57
C ARG A 824 -17.87 22.74 -14.04
N ARG A 825 -17.76 23.69 -14.95
CA ARG A 825 -17.74 23.48 -16.41
C ARG A 825 -16.66 24.34 -17.04
N LEU A 826 -15.94 23.80 -18.02
CA LEU A 826 -14.88 24.52 -18.74
C LEU A 826 -15.42 25.13 -20.03
N LYS A 827 -14.85 26.26 -20.47
CA LYS A 827 -15.25 26.91 -21.74
C LYS A 827 -15.23 25.96 -22.92
N LYS A 828 -14.14 25.19 -23.06
CA LYS A 828 -13.96 24.21 -24.14
C LYS A 828 -15.03 23.12 -24.18
N ASP A 829 -15.62 22.78 -23.04
CA ASP A 829 -16.61 21.70 -22.93
C ASP A 829 -18.01 22.18 -23.34
N VAL A 830 -18.31 23.48 -23.16
CA VAL A 830 -19.68 24.02 -23.26
C VAL A 830 -19.86 25.10 -24.35
N LEU A 831 -18.78 25.73 -24.82
CA LEU A 831 -18.80 26.76 -25.86
C LEU A 831 -17.94 26.30 -27.05
N LYS A 832 -18.60 25.72 -28.05
CA LYS A 832 -17.96 25.35 -29.34
C LYS A 832 -17.82 26.51 -30.32
N GLU A 833 -18.42 27.67 -30.01
CA GLU A 833 -18.54 28.82 -30.92
C GLU A 833 -17.57 29.98 -30.59
N LEU A 834 -16.80 29.87 -29.50
CA LEU A 834 -15.80 30.90 -29.17
C LEU A 834 -14.66 30.85 -30.21
N PRO A 835 -14.16 32.00 -30.69
CA PRO A 835 -12.97 32.05 -31.54
C PRO A 835 -11.75 31.43 -30.85
N ASP A 836 -10.71 31.12 -31.62
CA ASP A 836 -9.47 30.59 -31.05
C ASP A 836 -8.82 31.61 -30.09
N LYS A 837 -8.29 31.10 -28.96
CA LYS A 837 -7.34 31.83 -28.11
C LYS A 837 -5.94 31.30 -28.40
N ILE A 838 -5.06 32.17 -28.88
CA ILE A 838 -3.67 31.83 -29.19
C ILE A 838 -2.78 32.48 -28.14
N GLU A 839 -2.08 31.66 -27.36
CA GLU A 839 -1.11 32.14 -26.36
C GLU A 839 0.31 31.98 -26.89
N THR A 840 1.01 33.10 -27.03
CA THR A 840 2.40 33.19 -27.51
C THR A 840 3.29 33.70 -26.38
N ARG A 841 4.33 32.94 -26.05
CA ARG A 841 5.37 33.39 -25.13
C ARG A 841 6.50 34.01 -25.94
N LEU A 842 6.78 35.28 -25.69
CA LEU A 842 7.86 36.00 -26.33
C LEU A 842 9.03 36.09 -25.37
N LEU A 843 10.08 35.33 -25.70
CA LEU A 843 11.34 35.37 -25.00
C LEU A 843 12.18 36.51 -25.59
N LEU A 844 12.50 37.51 -24.75
CA LEU A 844 13.12 38.76 -25.18
C LEU A 844 14.51 38.90 -24.55
N ASP A 845 15.51 39.13 -25.39
CA ASP A 845 16.89 39.34 -24.97
C ASP A 845 17.13 40.77 -24.50
N MET A 846 17.77 40.92 -23.34
CA MET A 846 18.20 42.23 -22.85
C MET A 846 19.32 42.78 -23.73
N ASP A 847 19.32 44.10 -23.94
CA ASP A 847 20.49 44.77 -24.48
C ASP A 847 21.67 44.75 -23.49
N GLU A 848 22.87 45.05 -23.97
CA GLU A 848 24.09 45.02 -23.16
C GLU A 848 24.03 45.97 -21.95
N ALA A 849 23.33 47.10 -22.07
CA ALA A 849 23.20 48.08 -20.99
C ALA A 849 22.30 47.56 -19.87
N GLN A 850 21.13 47.03 -20.20
CA GLN A 850 20.18 46.42 -19.27
C GLN A 850 20.76 45.16 -18.63
N LYS A 851 21.45 44.31 -19.40
CA LYS A 851 22.10 43.08 -18.91
C LYS A 851 23.15 43.38 -17.84
N LYS A 852 23.97 44.42 -18.03
CA LYS A 852 24.95 44.85 -17.02
C LYS A 852 24.29 45.26 -15.70
N VAL A 853 23.19 46.02 -15.77
CA VAL A 853 22.41 46.41 -14.59
C VAL A 853 21.83 45.19 -13.90
N TYR A 854 21.24 44.27 -14.66
CA TYR A 854 20.64 43.05 -14.12
C TYR A 854 21.67 42.17 -13.40
N VAL A 855 22.83 41.90 -14.03
CA VAL A 855 23.91 41.10 -13.44
C VAL A 855 24.45 41.75 -12.17
N ALA A 856 24.62 43.08 -12.16
CA ALA A 856 25.04 43.80 -10.96
C ALA A 856 24.03 43.63 -9.81
N LYS A 857 22.73 43.77 -10.09
CA LYS A 857 21.65 43.57 -9.10
C LYS A 857 21.51 42.12 -8.64
N LEU A 858 21.75 41.16 -9.52
CA LEU A 858 21.76 39.74 -9.17
C LEU A 858 22.94 39.41 -8.25
N SER A 859 24.12 39.97 -8.52
CA SER A 859 25.29 39.80 -7.64
C SER A 859 25.06 40.41 -6.26
N GLU A 860 24.47 41.60 -6.20
CA GLU A 860 24.06 42.26 -4.95
C GLU A 860 23.06 41.39 -4.16
N ALA A 861 22.02 40.89 -4.83
CA ALA A 861 21.04 40.00 -4.21
C ALA A 861 21.65 38.69 -3.69
N LYS A 862 22.53 38.04 -4.47
CA LYS A 862 23.25 36.82 -4.06
C LYS A 862 24.06 37.04 -2.79
N LYS A 863 24.79 38.15 -2.69
CA LYS A 863 25.60 38.50 -1.50
C LYS A 863 24.74 38.75 -0.27
N GLU A 864 23.58 39.39 -0.44
CA GLU A 864 22.67 39.64 0.68
C GLU A 864 22.01 38.37 1.23
N ILE A 865 21.83 37.35 0.39
CA ILE A 865 21.19 36.07 0.76
C ILE A 865 22.16 35.14 1.51
N THR A 866 23.46 35.19 1.22
CA THR A 866 24.47 34.32 1.85
C THR A 866 24.90 34.75 3.27
N GLY A 867 24.42 35.89 3.78
CA GLY A 867 24.67 36.37 5.16
C GLY A 867 23.62 35.94 6.19
N GLU A 868 23.55 36.60 7.36
CA GLU A 868 22.54 36.40 8.43
C GLU A 868 21.07 36.55 7.97
N THR A 869 20.86 36.98 6.72
CA THR A 869 19.56 37.26 6.11
C THR A 869 18.76 36.05 5.63
N ARG A 870 19.30 34.82 5.72
CA ARG A 870 18.63 33.57 5.25
C ARG A 870 17.21 33.39 5.78
N HIS A 871 16.88 33.95 6.94
CA HIS A 871 15.59 33.76 7.61
C HIS A 871 14.54 34.87 7.36
N SER A 872 14.86 35.94 6.61
CA SER A 872 13.90 37.03 6.38
C SER A 872 13.19 36.92 5.02
N HIS A 873 12.02 36.27 5.02
CA HIS A 873 11.13 36.19 3.84
C HIS A 873 10.81 37.57 3.23
N ILE A 874 10.70 38.61 4.06
CA ILE A 874 10.41 39.98 3.60
C ILE A 874 11.56 40.53 2.76
N LYS A 875 12.82 40.31 3.17
CA LYS A 875 14.00 40.81 2.45
C LYS A 875 14.21 40.07 1.13
N ILE A 876 13.98 38.74 1.10
CA ILE A 876 14.02 37.94 -0.14
C ILE A 876 12.99 38.45 -1.16
N LEU A 877 11.75 38.71 -0.73
CA LEU A 877 10.69 39.26 -1.60
C LEU A 877 11.06 40.63 -2.17
N SER A 878 11.71 41.49 -1.38
CA SER A 878 12.21 42.79 -1.84
C SER A 878 13.29 42.64 -2.93
N LEU A 879 14.25 41.74 -2.75
CA LEU A 879 15.30 41.47 -3.75
C LEU A 879 14.72 40.92 -5.05
N LEU A 880 13.82 39.94 -4.97
CA LEU A 880 13.10 39.40 -6.14
C LEU A 880 12.30 40.48 -6.86
N THR A 881 11.66 41.39 -6.11
CA THR A 881 10.90 42.51 -6.69
C THR A 881 11.81 43.43 -7.49
N ARG A 882 12.98 43.80 -6.97
CA ARG A 882 13.96 44.64 -7.68
C ARG A 882 14.49 43.97 -8.95
N LEU A 883 14.77 42.66 -8.90
CA LEU A 883 15.20 41.90 -10.08
C LEU A 883 14.14 41.92 -11.18
N ARG A 884 12.88 41.67 -10.82
CA ARG A 884 11.74 41.71 -11.77
C ARG A 884 11.51 43.12 -12.33
N GLN A 885 11.62 44.16 -11.50
CA GLN A 885 11.58 45.54 -11.99
C GLN A 885 12.72 45.83 -12.99
N THR A 886 13.91 45.29 -12.75
CA THR A 886 15.05 45.44 -13.68
C THR A 886 14.81 44.73 -15.02
N CYS A 887 14.17 43.56 -15.03
CA CYS A 887 13.73 42.87 -16.26
C CYS A 887 12.76 43.72 -17.08
N ASN A 888 11.83 44.40 -16.39
CA ASN A 888 10.84 45.27 -17.02
C ASN A 888 11.45 46.56 -17.59
N HIS A 889 12.14 47.33 -16.75
CA HIS A 889 12.87 48.53 -17.17
C HIS A 889 13.82 48.98 -16.05
N PRO A 890 15.12 49.23 -16.33
CA PRO A 890 16.06 49.68 -15.30
C PRO A 890 15.70 51.03 -14.64
N ALA A 891 14.90 51.89 -15.27
CA ALA A 891 14.42 53.14 -14.69
C ALA A 891 13.50 52.95 -13.47
N LEU A 892 12.99 51.73 -13.26
CA LEU A 892 12.20 51.38 -12.06
C LEU A 892 13.06 51.20 -10.80
N VAL A 893 14.38 51.00 -10.98
CA VAL A 893 15.33 50.73 -9.89
C VAL A 893 16.50 51.72 -9.85
N ILE A 894 16.78 52.42 -10.94
CA ILE A 894 17.85 53.42 -11.06
C ILE A 894 17.24 54.74 -11.53
N ASP A 895 17.33 55.76 -10.67
CA ASP A 895 16.89 57.10 -11.00
C ASP A 895 17.72 57.70 -12.15
N GLY A 896 17.04 58.30 -13.12
CA GLY A 896 17.69 58.97 -14.26
C GLY A 896 18.29 58.04 -15.33
N TYR A 897 17.95 56.75 -15.31
CA TYR A 897 18.35 55.82 -16.37
C TYR A 897 17.81 56.26 -17.74
N LYS A 898 18.69 56.37 -18.75
CA LYS A 898 18.38 56.78 -20.14
C LYS A 898 18.58 55.68 -21.18
N GLY A 899 18.89 54.46 -20.75
CA GLY A 899 19.05 53.31 -21.66
C GLY A 899 17.70 52.74 -22.10
N ARG A 900 17.74 51.74 -22.99
CA ARG A 900 16.54 51.08 -23.55
C ARG A 900 16.04 49.96 -22.62
N SER A 901 14.86 49.44 -22.92
CA SER A 901 14.34 48.21 -22.31
C SER A 901 13.84 47.30 -23.42
N ALA A 902 14.32 46.06 -23.45
CA ALA A 902 13.94 45.08 -24.46
C ALA A 902 12.42 44.85 -24.51
N LYS A 903 11.76 44.78 -23.35
CA LYS A 903 10.31 44.60 -23.25
C LYS A 903 9.53 45.82 -23.71
N LEU A 904 10.00 47.03 -23.36
CA LEU A 904 9.32 48.25 -23.78
C LEU A 904 9.39 48.42 -25.29
N ASP A 905 10.56 48.16 -25.88
CA ASP A 905 10.76 48.23 -27.32
C ASP A 905 9.85 47.23 -28.06
N ALA A 906 9.82 45.97 -27.61
CA ALA A 906 8.94 44.94 -28.18
C ALA A 906 7.44 45.29 -28.02
N LEU A 907 7.06 45.93 -26.91
CA LEU A 907 5.68 46.38 -26.71
C LEU A 907 5.31 47.47 -27.71
N MET A 908 6.22 48.42 -27.97
CA MET A 908 5.95 49.51 -28.91
C MET A 908 5.80 49.00 -30.34
N GLU A 909 6.64 48.06 -30.75
CA GLU A 909 6.52 47.41 -32.05
C GLU A 909 5.18 46.68 -32.17
N LEU A 910 4.84 45.84 -31.19
CA LEU A 910 3.58 45.09 -31.18
C LEU A 910 2.35 45.99 -31.19
N VAL A 911 2.35 47.08 -30.41
CA VAL A 911 1.23 48.03 -30.35
C VAL A 911 1.10 48.79 -31.66
N ASP A 912 2.20 49.24 -32.25
CA ASP A 912 2.18 49.96 -33.51
C ASP A 912 1.65 49.06 -34.65
N GLU A 913 2.11 47.81 -34.73
CA GLU A 913 1.61 46.82 -35.69
C GLU A 913 0.11 46.51 -35.47
N SER A 914 -0.28 46.24 -34.22
CA SER A 914 -1.67 45.89 -33.88
C SER A 914 -2.65 47.02 -34.19
N THR A 915 -2.31 48.25 -33.79
CA THR A 915 -3.18 49.42 -34.01
C THR A 915 -3.28 49.81 -35.49
N LYS A 916 -2.21 49.66 -36.28
CA LYS A 916 -2.25 49.79 -37.75
C LYS A 916 -3.14 48.72 -38.39
N GLY A 917 -3.15 47.51 -37.82
CA GLY A 917 -4.07 46.43 -38.21
C GLY A 917 -5.52 46.63 -37.78
N GLY A 918 -5.85 47.69 -37.04
CA GLY A 918 -7.19 47.96 -36.51
C GLY A 918 -7.55 47.14 -35.27
N HIS A 919 -6.58 46.46 -34.66
CA HIS A 919 -6.77 45.67 -33.44
C HIS A 919 -6.78 46.56 -32.18
N LYS A 920 -7.49 46.10 -31.14
CA LYS A 920 -7.58 46.77 -29.84
C LYS A 920 -6.75 46.00 -28.81
N VAL A 921 -5.86 46.70 -28.13
CA VAL A 921 -4.81 46.12 -27.28
C VAL A 921 -5.06 46.38 -25.81
N LEU A 922 -5.05 45.31 -24.99
CA LEU A 922 -4.94 45.40 -23.53
C LEU A 922 -3.50 45.14 -23.10
N VAL A 923 -2.96 45.99 -22.24
CA VAL A 923 -1.62 45.79 -21.65
C VAL A 923 -1.73 45.68 -20.14
N PHE A 924 -1.33 44.53 -19.62
CA PHE A 924 -1.31 44.22 -18.20
C PHE A 924 0.12 44.25 -17.64
N SER A 925 0.28 44.88 -16.48
CA SER A 925 1.51 44.83 -15.68
C SER A 925 1.16 44.85 -14.19
N GLN A 926 1.95 44.16 -13.36
CA GLN A 926 1.78 44.23 -11.92
C GLN A 926 2.32 45.55 -11.32
N PHE A 927 3.20 46.26 -12.04
CA PHE A 927 3.87 47.46 -11.57
C PHE A 927 3.23 48.72 -12.17
N THR A 928 2.49 49.48 -11.37
CA THR A 928 1.88 50.75 -11.81
C THR A 928 2.91 51.79 -12.26
N SER A 929 4.11 51.77 -11.68
CA SER A 929 5.26 52.56 -12.14
C SER A 929 5.69 52.18 -13.56
N MET A 930 5.64 50.89 -13.93
CA MET A 930 5.93 50.46 -15.30
C MET A 930 4.83 50.91 -16.26
N LEU A 931 3.55 50.78 -15.88
CA LEU A 931 2.45 51.30 -16.69
C LEU A 931 2.56 52.81 -16.93
N SER A 932 3.09 53.57 -15.96
CA SER A 932 3.34 55.01 -16.11
C SER A 932 4.43 55.29 -17.15
N ILE A 933 5.48 54.46 -17.21
CA ILE A 933 6.53 54.55 -18.24
C ILE A 933 5.95 54.20 -19.61
N ILE A 934 5.24 53.07 -19.71
CA ILE A 934 4.57 52.62 -20.94
C ILE A 934 3.63 53.71 -21.48
N ARG A 935 2.81 54.28 -20.61
CA ARG A 935 1.87 55.35 -20.98
C ARG A 935 2.58 56.55 -21.61
N ARG A 936 3.64 57.05 -20.95
CA ARG A 936 4.39 58.21 -21.43
C ARG A 936 4.99 57.93 -22.81
N GLU A 937 5.55 56.75 -22.99
CA GLU A 937 6.20 56.37 -24.24
C GLU A 937 5.15 56.15 -25.34
N LEU A 938 3.99 55.55 -25.05
CA LEU A 938 2.88 55.43 -26.00
C LEU A 938 2.35 56.80 -26.43
N GLU A 939 2.11 57.71 -25.49
CA GLU A 939 1.66 59.06 -25.78
C GLU A 939 2.69 59.85 -26.62
N ALA A 940 3.99 59.69 -26.33
CA ALA A 940 5.06 60.31 -27.11
C ALA A 940 5.13 59.79 -28.55
N ASN A 941 4.76 58.52 -28.78
CA ASN A 941 4.71 57.90 -30.10
C ASN A 941 3.33 58.02 -30.78
N GLY A 942 2.44 58.90 -30.27
CA GLY A 942 1.15 59.20 -30.91
C GLY A 942 0.04 58.18 -30.64
N HIS A 943 0.19 57.33 -29.63
CA HIS A 943 -0.73 56.26 -29.26
C HIS A 943 -1.47 56.57 -27.94
N PRO A 944 -2.54 57.39 -27.94
CA PRO A 944 -3.27 57.72 -26.72
C PRO A 944 -3.97 56.48 -26.16
N CYS A 945 -3.90 56.29 -24.84
CA CYS A 945 -4.41 55.11 -24.17
C CYS A 945 -5.32 55.47 -22.97
N LEU A 946 -6.16 54.50 -22.58
CA LEU A 946 -6.87 54.51 -21.30
C LEU A 946 -5.99 53.87 -20.22
N TYR A 947 -6.18 54.27 -18.97
CA TYR A 947 -5.40 53.77 -17.84
C TYR A 947 -6.30 53.40 -16.67
N LEU A 948 -6.10 52.20 -16.10
CA LEU A 948 -6.84 51.70 -14.95
C LEU A 948 -5.93 51.03 -13.92
N ASP A 949 -5.99 51.52 -12.68
CA ASP A 949 -5.37 50.88 -11.52
C ASP A 949 -6.33 50.75 -10.32
N GLY A 950 -5.78 50.33 -9.18
CA GLY A 950 -6.53 50.18 -7.93
C GLY A 950 -6.92 51.50 -7.24
N GLY A 951 -6.34 52.63 -7.65
CA GLY A 951 -6.65 53.96 -7.12
C GLY A 951 -7.86 54.62 -7.80
N VAL A 952 -8.26 54.15 -8.98
CA VAL A 952 -9.45 54.64 -9.68
C VAL A 952 -10.72 54.25 -8.94
N ASP A 953 -11.60 55.23 -8.71
CA ASP A 953 -12.90 55.04 -8.08
C ASP A 953 -13.76 54.02 -8.84
N SER A 954 -14.60 53.27 -8.12
CA SER A 954 -15.37 52.17 -8.71
C SER A 954 -16.39 52.63 -9.75
N ARG A 955 -16.93 53.85 -9.64
CA ARG A 955 -17.83 54.41 -10.67
C ARG A 955 -17.05 54.84 -11.90
N ALA A 956 -15.97 55.60 -11.71
CA ALA A 956 -15.09 56.04 -12.80
C ALA A 956 -14.47 54.87 -13.58
N ARG A 957 -14.24 53.72 -12.93
CA ARG A 957 -13.79 52.49 -13.59
C ARG A 957 -14.77 52.02 -14.67
N ILE A 958 -16.08 52.10 -14.43
CA ILE A 958 -17.10 51.69 -15.41
C ILE A 958 -17.09 52.62 -16.61
N ASP A 959 -16.95 53.93 -16.38
CA ASP A 959 -16.88 54.91 -17.46
C ASP A 959 -15.71 54.62 -18.40
N LEU A 960 -14.51 54.33 -17.85
CA LEU A 960 -13.34 53.93 -18.64
C LEU A 960 -13.57 52.65 -19.45
N VAL A 961 -14.21 51.64 -18.85
CA VAL A 961 -14.54 50.39 -19.55
C VAL A 961 -15.54 50.63 -20.68
N ASN A 962 -16.57 51.45 -20.44
CA ASN A 962 -17.54 51.80 -21.46
C ASN A 962 -16.90 52.60 -22.60
N SER A 963 -16.03 53.57 -22.29
CA SER A 963 -15.28 54.31 -23.30
C SER A 963 -14.40 53.42 -24.18
N PHE A 964 -13.73 52.42 -23.59
CA PHE A 964 -12.97 51.43 -24.36
C PHE A 964 -13.88 50.59 -25.26
N GLN A 965 -15.00 50.09 -24.72
CA GLN A 965 -15.92 49.26 -25.49
C GLN A 965 -16.63 50.04 -26.61
N ASN A 966 -16.88 51.33 -26.41
CA ASN A 966 -17.42 52.23 -27.44
C ASN A 966 -16.39 52.63 -28.50
N GLY A 967 -15.12 52.23 -28.35
CA GLY A 967 -14.07 52.46 -29.33
C GLY A 967 -13.43 53.84 -29.27
N GLU A 968 -13.49 54.55 -28.13
CA GLU A 968 -12.87 55.87 -27.99
C GLU A 968 -11.33 55.82 -28.08
N ARG A 969 -10.73 54.70 -27.66
CA ARG A 969 -9.29 54.44 -27.67
C ARG A 969 -9.01 52.97 -28.01
N ASN A 970 -7.90 52.73 -28.70
CA ASN A 970 -7.49 51.38 -29.12
C ASN A 970 -6.61 50.66 -28.09
N ILE A 971 -6.07 51.38 -27.10
CA ILE A 971 -5.14 50.82 -26.12
C ILE A 971 -5.66 51.07 -24.70
N PHE A 972 -5.65 50.03 -23.87
CA PHE A 972 -6.02 50.12 -22.46
C PHE A 972 -4.95 49.50 -21.56
N LEU A 973 -4.30 50.35 -20.76
CA LEU A 973 -3.33 49.95 -19.75
C LEU A 973 -4.04 49.61 -18.44
N ILE A 974 -3.82 48.40 -17.92
CA ILE A 974 -4.52 47.92 -16.73
C ILE A 974 -3.54 47.28 -15.75
N SER A 975 -3.54 47.72 -14.49
CA SER A 975 -2.76 47.03 -13.46
C SER A 975 -3.30 45.60 -13.26
N LEU A 976 -2.44 44.59 -13.14
CA LEU A 976 -2.86 43.20 -13.08
C LEU A 976 -3.87 42.93 -11.94
N LYS A 977 -3.71 43.60 -10.79
CA LYS A 977 -4.65 43.53 -9.67
C LYS A 977 -6.01 44.18 -9.97
N ALA A 978 -6.04 45.27 -10.74
CA ALA A 978 -7.31 45.88 -11.17
C ALA A 978 -7.97 45.08 -12.31
N GLY A 979 -7.18 44.51 -13.22
CA GLY A 979 -7.62 43.66 -14.32
C GLY A 979 -8.09 42.27 -13.91
N GLY A 980 -7.61 41.77 -12.78
CA GLY A 980 -8.10 40.54 -12.16
C GLY A 980 -9.55 40.63 -11.69
N THR A 981 -10.16 41.82 -11.68
CA THR A 981 -11.54 42.00 -11.24
C THR A 981 -12.50 41.86 -12.42
N GLY A 982 -13.60 41.11 -12.27
CA GLY A 982 -14.89 41.03 -13.03
C GLY A 982 -15.19 41.74 -14.36
N LEU A 983 -14.42 42.72 -14.84
CA LEU A 983 -14.69 43.60 -15.98
C LEU A 983 -14.92 42.85 -17.31
N ASN A 984 -15.74 43.44 -18.17
CA ASN A 984 -16.04 42.93 -19.52
C ASN A 984 -15.33 43.81 -20.56
N LEU A 985 -14.35 43.25 -21.29
CA LEU A 985 -13.49 43.96 -22.24
C LEU A 985 -13.44 43.21 -23.58
N THR A 986 -14.59 42.71 -24.06
CA THR A 986 -14.69 41.82 -25.23
C THR A 986 -14.31 42.48 -26.56
N GLU A 987 -14.19 43.80 -26.59
CA GLU A 987 -13.76 44.55 -27.77
C GLU A 987 -12.26 44.44 -28.05
N ALA A 988 -11.45 44.05 -27.06
CA ALA A 988 -10.04 43.76 -27.27
C ALA A 988 -9.83 42.36 -27.84
N ASP A 989 -8.94 42.26 -28.83
CA ASP A 989 -8.53 41.02 -29.48
C ASP A 989 -7.03 40.74 -29.33
N VAL A 990 -6.25 41.72 -28.86
CA VAL A 990 -4.84 41.54 -28.47
C VAL A 990 -4.66 41.81 -26.98
N VAL A 991 -4.04 40.87 -26.28
CA VAL A 991 -3.74 40.96 -24.83
C VAL A 991 -2.25 40.79 -24.62
N VAL A 992 -1.61 41.72 -23.90
CA VAL A 992 -0.19 41.66 -23.56
C VAL A 992 -0.03 41.58 -22.05
N HIS A 993 0.57 40.50 -21.56
CA HIS A 993 1.10 40.41 -20.20
C HIS A 993 2.57 40.84 -20.23
N PHE A 994 2.83 42.06 -19.77
CA PHE A 994 4.16 42.67 -19.82
C PHE A 994 5.15 42.00 -18.87
N ASP A 995 4.65 41.47 -17.74
CA ASP A 995 5.46 40.77 -16.74
C ASP A 995 4.75 39.56 -16.16
N PRO A 996 5.46 38.43 -15.95
CA PRO A 996 4.87 37.23 -15.38
C PRO A 996 4.54 37.44 -13.90
N TRP A 997 3.42 36.89 -13.46
CA TRP A 997 2.97 36.86 -12.07
C TRP A 997 3.38 35.55 -11.38
N TRP A 998 3.19 35.41 -10.07
CA TRP A 998 3.51 34.14 -9.39
C TRP A 998 2.42 33.08 -9.56
N ASN A 999 1.16 33.51 -9.65
CA ASN A 999 -0.01 32.64 -9.79
C ASN A 999 -0.59 32.75 -11.22
N PRO A 1000 -0.47 31.73 -12.08
CA PRO A 1000 -0.94 31.82 -13.46
C PRO A 1000 -2.45 32.11 -13.56
N ALA A 1001 -3.25 31.68 -12.57
CA ALA A 1001 -4.68 31.91 -12.56
C ALA A 1001 -5.05 33.41 -12.59
N VAL A 1002 -4.20 34.30 -12.05
CA VAL A 1002 -4.44 35.76 -12.08
C VAL A 1002 -4.26 36.32 -13.49
N GLU A 1003 -3.28 35.81 -14.24
CA GLU A 1003 -3.05 36.19 -15.64
C GLU A 1003 -4.17 35.65 -16.54
N ASP A 1004 -4.57 34.40 -16.30
CA ASP A 1004 -5.66 33.75 -17.03
C ASP A 1004 -6.97 34.51 -16.77
N GLN A 1005 -7.24 34.89 -15.53
CA GLN A 1005 -8.38 35.73 -15.14
C GLN A 1005 -8.40 37.10 -15.83
N ALA A 1006 -7.23 37.72 -16.03
CA ALA A 1006 -7.11 39.00 -16.75
C ALA A 1006 -7.27 38.83 -18.27
N THR A 1007 -6.69 37.77 -18.85
CA THR A 1007 -6.86 37.39 -20.27
C THR A 1007 -8.32 37.11 -20.60
N ASP A 1008 -8.97 36.37 -19.71
CA ASP A 1008 -10.37 36.01 -19.79
C ASP A 1008 -11.31 37.20 -19.63
N ARG A 1009 -10.84 38.45 -19.50
CA ARG A 1009 -11.67 39.66 -19.62
C ARG A 1009 -11.97 40.01 -21.07
N ALA A 1010 -11.03 39.73 -21.97
CA ALA A 1010 -11.18 39.85 -23.43
C ALA A 1010 -11.74 38.56 -24.05
N TYR A 1011 -11.30 37.40 -23.56
CA TYR A 1011 -11.76 36.08 -24.05
C TYR A 1011 -13.04 35.60 -23.35
N ARG A 1012 -14.17 36.24 -23.68
CA ARG A 1012 -15.50 35.94 -23.12
C ARG A 1012 -16.57 35.81 -24.18
N ILE A 1013 -17.74 35.31 -23.76
CA ILE A 1013 -18.99 35.39 -24.51
C ILE A 1013 -19.20 36.82 -25.01
N GLY A 1014 -19.35 36.98 -26.32
CA GLY A 1014 -19.45 38.28 -26.99
C GLY A 1014 -18.22 38.60 -27.86
N GLN A 1015 -17.09 37.94 -27.62
CA GLN A 1015 -15.91 38.01 -28.47
C GLN A 1015 -16.19 37.40 -29.85
N LYS A 1016 -15.88 38.15 -30.91
CA LYS A 1016 -16.06 37.74 -32.31
C LYS A 1016 -14.74 37.48 -33.03
N ASN A 1017 -13.64 38.03 -32.52
CA ASN A 1017 -12.31 37.93 -33.10
C ASN A 1017 -11.48 36.87 -32.39
N LYS A 1018 -10.48 36.31 -33.09
CA LYS A 1018 -9.47 35.45 -32.45
C LYS A 1018 -8.67 36.29 -31.47
N VAL A 1019 -8.50 35.79 -30.24
CA VAL A 1019 -7.77 36.53 -29.20
C VAL A 1019 -6.31 36.08 -29.19
N GLN A 1020 -5.40 37.02 -29.43
CA GLN A 1020 -3.96 36.81 -29.37
C GLN A 1020 -3.44 37.29 -28.01
N VAL A 1021 -2.77 36.40 -27.29
CA VAL A 1021 -2.24 36.67 -25.95
C VAL A 1021 -0.73 36.56 -25.98
N TYR A 1022 -0.04 37.66 -25.73
CA TYR A 1022 1.40 37.73 -25.69
C TYR A 1022 1.89 37.79 -24.24
N LYS A 1023 2.73 36.85 -23.84
CA LYS A 1023 3.38 36.85 -22.53
C LYS A 1023 4.86 37.19 -22.70
N PHE A 1024 5.27 38.36 -22.21
CA PHE A 1024 6.66 38.84 -22.35
C PHE A 1024 7.53 38.30 -21.22
N ILE A 1025 8.63 37.65 -21.58
CA ILE A 1025 9.56 37.02 -20.64
C ILE A 1025 10.97 37.45 -21.02
N THR A 1026 11.73 37.99 -20.07
CA THR A 1026 13.14 38.34 -20.31
C THR A 1026 14.04 37.10 -20.21
N ALA A 1027 14.82 36.82 -21.27
CA ALA A 1027 15.72 35.67 -21.37
C ALA A 1027 16.89 35.72 -20.38
N GLY A 1028 17.26 34.58 -19.82
CA GLY A 1028 18.37 34.42 -18.87
C GLY A 1028 18.11 35.08 -17.50
N THR A 1029 16.85 35.26 -17.11
CA THR A 1029 16.50 36.01 -15.88
C THR A 1029 15.61 35.23 -14.91
N ILE A 1030 15.31 35.87 -13.79
CA ILE A 1030 14.35 35.40 -12.79
C ILE A 1030 12.97 35.10 -13.39
N GLU A 1031 12.58 35.76 -14.48
CA GLU A 1031 11.26 35.59 -15.08
C GLU A 1031 11.07 34.22 -15.73
N GLU A 1032 12.08 33.68 -16.44
CA GLU A 1032 12.03 32.32 -16.98
C GLU A 1032 11.86 31.28 -15.87
N LYS A 1033 12.51 31.51 -14.73
CA LYS A 1033 12.39 30.62 -13.57
C LYS A 1033 11.01 30.68 -12.93
N ILE A 1034 10.42 31.87 -12.85
CA ILE A 1034 9.03 32.04 -12.40
C ILE A 1034 8.10 31.24 -13.31
N VAL A 1035 8.25 31.36 -14.63
CA VAL A 1035 7.42 30.63 -15.60
C VAL A 1035 7.63 29.12 -15.50
N SER A 1036 8.88 28.64 -15.39
CA SER A 1036 9.17 27.22 -15.17
C SER A 1036 8.54 26.67 -13.88
N LEU A 1037 8.44 27.48 -12.83
CA LEU A 1037 7.74 27.11 -11.59
C LEU A 1037 6.22 27.10 -11.77
N GLN A 1038 5.66 28.05 -12.53
CA GLN A 1038 4.23 28.04 -12.86
C GLN A 1038 3.83 26.75 -13.59
N GLU A 1039 4.64 26.32 -14.57
CA GLU A 1039 4.37 25.11 -15.36
C GLU A 1039 4.39 23.85 -14.50
N ARG A 1040 5.47 23.66 -13.73
CA ARG A 1040 5.56 22.53 -12.79
C ARG A 1040 4.35 22.46 -11.86
N LYS A 1041 3.84 23.60 -11.40
CA LYS A 1041 2.63 23.66 -10.55
C LYS A 1041 1.34 23.40 -11.32
N LYS A 1042 1.21 23.91 -12.54
CA LYS A 1042 0.02 23.72 -13.37
C LYS A 1042 -0.16 22.24 -13.73
N ASP A 1043 0.92 21.57 -14.13
CA ASP A 1043 0.90 20.14 -14.46
C ASP A 1043 0.48 19.28 -13.27
N MET A 1044 0.87 19.68 -12.05
CA MET A 1044 0.42 19.04 -10.80
C MET A 1044 -1.05 19.32 -10.47
N VAL A 1045 -1.59 20.50 -10.76
CA VAL A 1045 -3.02 20.79 -10.49
C VAL A 1045 -3.94 20.09 -11.49
N ASP A 1046 -3.54 20.05 -12.76
CA ASP A 1046 -4.30 19.35 -13.80
C ASP A 1046 -4.28 17.83 -13.56
N SER A 1047 -3.26 17.28 -12.87
CA SER A 1047 -3.23 15.88 -12.44
C SER A 1047 -4.12 15.58 -11.22
N VAL A 1048 -4.33 16.54 -10.30
CA VAL A 1048 -5.21 16.40 -9.10
C VAL A 1048 -6.70 16.29 -9.45
N ILE A 1049 -7.13 16.79 -10.60
CA ILE A 1049 -8.55 16.71 -11.03
C ILE A 1049 -8.91 15.29 -11.54
N LYS A 1050 -7.92 14.41 -11.70
CA LYS A 1050 -8.12 12.95 -11.75
C LYS A 1050 -7.95 12.39 -10.34
N PRO A 1051 -8.78 11.43 -9.90
CA PRO A 1051 -8.67 10.88 -8.56
C PRO A 1051 -7.31 10.20 -8.39
N GLY A 1052 -6.40 10.78 -7.60
CA GLY A 1052 -5.22 10.06 -7.12
C GLY A 1052 -3.92 10.79 -6.84
N GLU A 1053 -3.75 12.11 -7.03
CA GLU A 1053 -2.44 12.77 -6.79
C GLU A 1053 -2.55 14.19 -6.18
N THR A 1054 -1.47 14.60 -5.50
CA THR A 1054 -1.38 15.47 -4.31
C THR A 1054 -1.50 16.99 -4.54
N MET A 1055 -2.08 17.70 -3.57
CA MET A 1055 -2.29 19.17 -3.56
C MET A 1055 -0.99 19.99 -3.35
N LEU A 1056 -0.93 21.19 -3.97
CA LEU A 1056 0.22 22.11 -4.00
C LEU A 1056 0.72 22.61 -2.62
N GLY A 1057 2.05 22.59 -2.43
CA GLY A 1057 2.77 23.11 -1.26
C GLY A 1057 3.42 24.50 -1.43
N LYS A 1058 3.93 25.04 -0.30
CA LYS A 1058 4.76 26.26 -0.23
C LYS A 1058 6.10 26.06 -0.94
N LEU A 1059 6.69 27.15 -1.48
CA LEU A 1059 8.03 27.11 -2.07
C LEU A 1059 9.06 26.65 -1.01
N THR A 1060 9.86 25.65 -1.36
CA THR A 1060 10.95 25.12 -0.54
C THR A 1060 12.16 26.05 -0.57
N GLU A 1061 13.04 25.95 0.43
CA GLU A 1061 14.26 26.75 0.50
C GLU A 1061 15.18 26.54 -0.72
N LYS A 1062 15.27 25.30 -1.22
CA LYS A 1062 15.98 24.97 -2.46
C LYS A 1062 15.38 25.63 -3.70
N GLU A 1063 14.05 25.71 -3.79
CA GLU A 1063 13.38 26.43 -4.88
C GLU A 1063 13.67 27.93 -4.80
N ILE A 1064 13.71 28.50 -3.59
CA ILE A 1064 14.05 29.91 -3.39
C ILE A 1064 15.51 30.20 -3.78
N GLU A 1065 16.48 29.37 -3.36
CA GLU A 1065 17.87 29.51 -3.79
C GLU A 1065 18.00 29.35 -5.32
N GLY A 1066 17.26 28.41 -5.91
CA GLY A 1066 17.19 28.17 -7.35
C GLY A 1066 16.66 29.36 -8.15
N LEU A 1067 15.93 30.30 -7.55
CA LEU A 1067 15.49 31.54 -8.21
C LEU A 1067 16.67 32.48 -8.48
N PHE A 1068 17.69 32.47 -7.62
CA PHE A 1068 18.84 33.36 -7.75
C PHE A 1068 20.00 32.75 -8.53
N SER A 1069 20.03 31.43 -8.75
CA SER A 1069 21.17 30.72 -9.38
C SER A 1069 21.57 31.24 -10.76
#